data_AF-A0A5D6XJE3-F1
#
_entry.id   AF-A0A5D6XJE3-F1
#
_cell.length_a   1.000
_cell.length_b   1.000
_cell.length_c   1.000
_cell.angle_alpha   90.00
_cell.angle_beta   90.00
_cell.angle_gamma   90.00
#
_symmetry.space_group_name_H-M   'P 1'
#
loop_
_entity.id
_entity.type
_entity.pdbx_description
1 polymer ?
#
loop_
_entity_poly.entity_id
_entity_poly.type
_entity_poly.pdbx_seq_one_letter_code
_entity_poly.pdbx_strand_id
1 'polypeptide(L)'
;MAASSSAPALQARVHKLLGSRAELEATQALLNTLVAGEPLAQLATGGSLAELRRSLRAALEDQQLALADAALRGLAHTLEGASQLRARVEALDARCTRVQSFLEATKRETQQVQADAARLAERKERMQRELDDVRAFLARYQLSEHETQGLYAQSLGDEHMPAFLDTMERVQQVKLDCKALAGAGDVGCALELLDAVGKSQAVGFERLYQWTSNKCAEMHDSEPSGLLHRAIALLRDRPDFYNYCKECVTASRRAVLVRRFVVALTRGGPNGIPRPIELHAHDPVRYCGDMLAWVHQAVATETEFFRVLFDGDLALELPSAATATATAMTAAAAAAGADAPEAASASMVGGAFDGVARPLEVRVEQTLTSQSGLAVAYKLVLLLAFYDRKFGALAPGSAVSRALAHCRASANRAFRQQLAGLADAVAASAQDYSTNLSATHAAMDAAHRLAALLEVFQTSLLPAGEPEGDLAPLFDALLPALALMCERSVQGLDATDALVFRVNNLSCVQAPLARFPEARAWHARIGRDLDEWLRQVSELEAKSVLDRAGVAPLLRSIQDFQWSLQASESASSSLAVQAEGLAPVTVATVMNGFCSELTTIAFPQLEQLAQPALRENARLLTATQLAAAYAFVYDFVYDLLALLLALVAVAQTRVGESAASDGDNRFVAAGGGSLMFVPDSNVAVVSAVRAHESAVNDDKAAATVAGEADVASTTTKLGDSTIVLDANTVTVTTTAGSSFKSASDSAVDAKKASLSTQAGADHDATVAGEADTPPTNNRPPPPPPSPGANTRGSDSRSHVQFAIRDGREKSRGVNLGGWLVAEHWMTKDAEIWWGLSSDDADHGEYAAMNLTRRELAVQRATAHRDHFITERDIEAIARAGLNTVRVPIGYWIVGFDRHDASDKREWRVFAPGALAYLDRLIREWAAKHNVAVLISMHAAKGSQNGADHSAPTVKGASFWGAYPENVATTLDAVQFLARRYAADAAFLGLGLLNEPAGSTTTDVLYRYYEDAYRRIREEDGNGCVLTLSPLLTEQSPAFMTALLPRATNVWVEWHRYFVWGYEAASEDELLRAAGPALRADVAAWAAASDKKLFIGEFSFAAARGQFSASTARLRAFARAQLSALADASGGYAFWTWRIDGDRDASDPYARWSLRNMLANGVVSSLSPA
;
A
#
# COMPACT_ATOMS: atom_id res chain seq x y z
N MET A 1 -80.13 -122.64 -38.56
CA MET A 1 -80.15 -123.84 -39.44
C MET A 1 -78.73 -123.99 -39.96
N ALA A 2 -78.01 -125.06 -39.64
CA ALA A 2 -78.20 -126.44 -40.10
C ALA A 2 -77.64 -126.63 -41.51
N ALA A 3 -76.84 -127.68 -41.70
CA ALA A 3 -76.00 -127.89 -42.88
C ALA A 3 -76.81 -128.22 -44.15
N SER A 4 -76.14 -128.18 -45.30
CA SER A 4 -76.55 -128.94 -46.48
C SER A 4 -75.46 -129.90 -46.92
N SER A 5 -75.88 -131.13 -47.20
CA SER A 5 -75.39 -131.88 -48.36
C SER A 5 -76.50 -131.79 -49.42
N SER A 6 -76.32 -132.13 -50.70
CA SER A 6 -75.22 -132.87 -51.33
C SER A 6 -75.14 -132.56 -52.83
N ALA A 7 -74.36 -133.39 -53.53
CA ALA A 7 -74.42 -133.67 -54.97
C ALA A 7 -73.68 -132.72 -55.93
N PRO A 8 -73.16 -133.23 -57.07
CA PRO A 8 -72.19 -132.53 -57.91
C PRO A 8 -72.66 -132.29 -59.35
N ALA A 9 -71.98 -131.42 -60.09
CA ALA A 9 -71.67 -131.64 -61.51
C ALA A 9 -70.61 -130.64 -61.99
N LEU A 10 -69.67 -131.15 -62.80
CA LEU A 10 -68.61 -130.42 -63.52
C LEU A 10 -67.61 -129.68 -62.57
N GLN A 11 -66.30 -129.70 -62.78
CA GLN A 11 -65.56 -129.39 -64.02
C GLN A 11 -65.81 -127.94 -64.46
N ALA A 12 -64.96 -127.42 -65.33
CA ALA A 12 -65.21 -126.20 -66.09
C ALA A 12 -65.53 -124.94 -65.24
N ARG A 13 -64.55 -124.12 -64.89
CA ARG A 13 -63.15 -124.02 -65.38
C ARG A 13 -62.45 -122.91 -64.55
N VAL A 14 -61.18 -122.62 -64.87
CA VAL A 14 -60.65 -121.23 -64.96
C VAL A 14 -61.23 -120.28 -63.87
N HIS A 15 -60.71 -120.24 -62.64
CA HIS A 15 -59.28 -120.09 -62.33
C HIS A 15 -58.80 -120.99 -61.17
N LYS A 16 -57.68 -121.74 -61.24
CA LYS A 16 -56.46 -121.69 -62.07
C LYS A 16 -55.55 -120.47 -61.74
N LEU A 17 -54.34 -120.75 -61.24
CA LEU A 17 -53.07 -119.98 -61.39
C LEU A 17 -52.45 -119.21 -60.21
N LEU A 18 -53.16 -118.55 -59.29
CA LEU A 18 -52.54 -117.41 -58.58
C LEU A 18 -52.17 -117.56 -57.08
N GLY A 19 -52.67 -118.56 -56.35
CA GLY A 19 -52.32 -118.73 -54.92
C GLY A 19 -51.10 -119.64 -54.65
N SER A 20 -51.01 -120.76 -55.36
CA SER A 20 -50.18 -121.92 -55.01
C SER A 20 -48.68 -121.78 -55.35
N ARG A 21 -48.07 -120.66 -54.97
CA ARG A 21 -46.63 -120.39 -55.12
C ARG A 21 -46.04 -119.65 -53.92
N ALA A 22 -46.73 -118.62 -53.41
CA ALA A 22 -46.25 -117.82 -52.28
C ALA A 22 -46.09 -118.64 -50.98
N GLU A 23 -47.07 -119.49 -50.66
CA GLU A 23 -47.01 -120.37 -49.47
C GLU A 23 -45.87 -121.40 -49.56
N LEU A 24 -45.52 -121.83 -50.78
CA LEU A 24 -44.46 -122.79 -51.07
C LEU A 24 -43.08 -122.15 -50.85
N GLU A 25 -42.88 -120.94 -51.37
CA GLU A 25 -41.65 -120.17 -51.19
C GLU A 25 -41.46 -119.75 -49.71
N ALA A 26 -42.54 -119.36 -49.00
CA ALA A 26 -42.49 -119.05 -47.56
C ALA A 26 -42.17 -120.27 -46.67
N THR A 27 -42.74 -121.44 -46.97
CA THR A 27 -42.46 -122.67 -46.22
C THR A 27 -41.02 -123.15 -46.45
N GLN A 28 -40.49 -122.97 -47.66
CA GLN A 28 -39.10 -123.30 -47.99
C GLN A 28 -38.09 -122.37 -47.28
N ALA A 29 -38.43 -121.09 -47.10
CA ALA A 29 -37.61 -120.16 -46.30
C ALA A 29 -37.54 -120.58 -44.82
N LEU A 30 -38.67 -120.99 -44.22
CA LEU A 30 -38.73 -121.40 -42.80
C LEU A 30 -37.97 -122.71 -42.53
N LEU A 31 -37.95 -123.64 -43.49
CA LEU A 31 -37.13 -124.87 -43.36
C LEU A 31 -35.63 -124.55 -43.36
N ASN A 32 -35.19 -123.59 -44.18
CA ASN A 32 -33.77 -123.24 -44.31
C ASN A 32 -33.22 -122.50 -43.07
N THR A 33 -34.04 -121.81 -42.28
CA THR A 33 -33.59 -121.18 -41.02
C THR A 33 -33.59 -122.12 -39.82
N LEU A 34 -34.26 -123.28 -39.90
CA LEU A 34 -34.28 -124.30 -38.85
C LEU A 34 -33.14 -125.32 -38.97
N VAL A 35 -32.37 -125.32 -40.06
CA VAL A 35 -31.29 -126.30 -40.32
C VAL A 35 -29.99 -125.60 -40.73
N ALA A 36 -29.32 -124.99 -39.75
CA ALA A 36 -28.01 -124.35 -39.92
C ALA A 36 -27.12 -124.58 -38.68
N GLY A 37 -26.71 -125.83 -38.43
CA GLY A 37 -25.93 -126.15 -37.22
C GLY A 37 -25.49 -127.61 -36.97
N GLU A 38 -25.60 -128.51 -37.95
CA GLU A 38 -25.03 -129.89 -38.02
C GLU A 38 -25.20 -130.91 -36.85
N PRO A 39 -25.10 -132.23 -37.12
CA PRO A 39 -25.48 -132.96 -38.32
C PRO A 39 -26.47 -134.12 -38.03
N LEU A 40 -27.21 -134.57 -39.04
CA LEU A 40 -27.96 -135.82 -38.94
C LEU A 40 -27.01 -137.02 -38.81
N ALA A 41 -27.13 -137.77 -37.71
CA ALA A 41 -26.51 -139.08 -37.55
C ALA A 41 -27.51 -140.09 -36.97
N GLN A 42 -27.48 -141.33 -37.48
CA GLN A 42 -28.19 -142.49 -36.94
C GLN A 42 -29.74 -142.45 -36.93
N LEU A 43 -30.35 -141.96 -38.01
CA LEU A 43 -31.73 -142.36 -38.35
C LEU A 43 -31.73 -143.84 -38.79
N ALA A 44 -32.16 -144.73 -37.90
CA ALA A 44 -32.15 -146.18 -38.15
C ALA A 44 -33.16 -146.59 -39.25
N THR A 45 -32.66 -147.12 -40.36
CA THR A 45 -33.45 -147.55 -41.51
C THR A 45 -34.14 -148.89 -41.27
N GLY A 46 -35.28 -148.88 -40.58
CA GLY A 46 -36.07 -150.10 -40.32
C GLY A 46 -37.47 -149.93 -39.72
N GLY A 47 -38.00 -148.71 -39.59
CA GLY A 47 -39.30 -148.43 -38.98
C GLY A 47 -40.36 -147.91 -39.96
N SER A 48 -41.64 -148.00 -39.60
CA SER A 48 -42.76 -147.52 -40.41
C SER A 48 -42.94 -146.00 -40.36
N LEU A 49 -43.62 -145.45 -41.36
CA LEU A 49 -43.93 -144.01 -41.46
C LEU A 49 -44.73 -143.47 -40.24
N ALA A 50 -45.41 -144.34 -39.50
CA ALA A 50 -46.18 -143.98 -38.30
C ALA A 50 -45.29 -143.79 -37.05
N GLU A 51 -44.20 -144.55 -36.93
CA GLU A 51 -43.29 -144.51 -35.79
C GLU A 51 -42.35 -143.30 -35.88
N LEU A 52 -41.83 -143.04 -37.07
CA LEU A 52 -40.96 -141.90 -37.38
C LEU A 52 -41.67 -140.55 -37.10
N ARG A 53 -42.96 -140.46 -37.44
CA ARG A 53 -43.83 -139.31 -37.09
C ARG A 53 -44.08 -139.17 -35.58
N ARG A 54 -44.12 -140.27 -34.83
CA ARG A 54 -44.36 -140.25 -33.37
C ARG A 54 -43.10 -139.76 -32.62
N SER A 55 -41.93 -140.25 -33.03
CA SER A 55 -40.63 -139.83 -32.46
C SER A 55 -40.33 -138.35 -32.73
N LEU A 56 -40.57 -137.87 -33.96
CA LEU A 56 -40.36 -136.46 -34.32
C LEU A 56 -41.26 -135.50 -33.50
N ARG A 57 -42.49 -135.95 -33.19
CA ARG A 57 -43.45 -135.14 -32.43
C ARG A 57 -43.05 -134.99 -30.96
N ALA A 58 -42.64 -136.09 -30.32
CA ALA A 58 -42.14 -136.06 -28.94
C ALA A 58 -40.92 -135.13 -28.78
N ALA A 59 -39.94 -135.22 -29.70
CA ALA A 59 -38.76 -134.34 -29.67
C ALA A 59 -39.11 -132.85 -29.81
N LEU A 60 -40.14 -132.50 -30.61
CA LEU A 60 -40.65 -131.13 -30.74
C LEU A 60 -41.39 -130.65 -29.48
N GLU A 61 -42.16 -131.54 -28.84
CA GLU A 61 -42.92 -131.23 -27.61
C GLU A 61 -41.97 -131.02 -26.41
N ASP A 62 -40.93 -131.84 -26.24
CA ASP A 62 -39.87 -131.63 -25.23
C ASP A 62 -39.08 -130.32 -25.45
N GLN A 63 -38.72 -130.00 -26.71
CA GLN A 63 -37.97 -128.78 -27.02
C GLN A 63 -38.78 -127.50 -26.77
N GLN A 64 -40.11 -127.54 -26.98
CA GLN A 64 -40.99 -126.43 -26.58
C GLN A 64 -41.08 -126.30 -25.05
N LEU A 65 -41.14 -127.41 -24.32
CA LEU A 65 -41.19 -127.41 -22.85
C LEU A 65 -39.94 -126.73 -22.25
N ALA A 66 -38.75 -127.09 -22.76
CA ALA A 66 -37.48 -126.53 -22.31
C ALA A 66 -37.37 -125.01 -22.52
N LEU A 67 -37.92 -124.48 -23.63
CA LEU A 67 -37.95 -123.05 -23.92
C LEU A 67 -38.93 -122.29 -23.00
N ALA A 68 -40.12 -122.85 -22.74
CA ALA A 68 -41.09 -122.25 -21.83
C ALA A 68 -40.55 -122.17 -20.38
N ASP A 69 -39.91 -123.24 -19.93
CA ASP A 69 -39.34 -123.35 -18.58
C ASP A 69 -38.10 -122.44 -18.40
N ALA A 70 -37.32 -122.20 -19.47
CA ALA A 70 -36.28 -121.17 -19.48
C ALA A 70 -36.86 -119.74 -19.38
N ALA A 71 -37.94 -119.42 -20.10
CA ALA A 71 -38.60 -118.12 -20.04
C ALA A 71 -39.20 -117.82 -18.65
N LEU A 72 -39.81 -118.83 -18.01
CA LEU A 72 -40.34 -118.72 -16.64
C LEU A 72 -39.25 -118.44 -15.61
N ARG A 73 -38.08 -119.09 -15.71
CA ARG A 73 -36.91 -118.78 -14.86
C ARG A 73 -36.42 -117.34 -15.04
N GLY A 74 -36.40 -116.83 -16.28
CA GLY A 74 -36.05 -115.42 -16.55
C GLY A 74 -37.02 -114.44 -15.89
N LEU A 75 -38.33 -114.69 -16.01
CA LEU A 75 -39.37 -113.84 -15.41
C LEU A 75 -39.30 -113.82 -13.87
N ALA A 76 -39.04 -114.96 -13.23
CA ALA A 76 -38.87 -115.05 -11.78
C ALA A 76 -37.71 -114.16 -11.28
N HIS A 77 -36.56 -114.19 -11.95
CA HIS A 77 -35.40 -113.36 -11.59
C HIS A 77 -35.68 -111.85 -11.75
N THR A 78 -36.46 -111.44 -12.76
CA THR A 78 -36.89 -110.02 -12.89
C THR A 78 -37.87 -109.60 -11.80
N LEU A 79 -38.78 -110.48 -11.36
CA LEU A 79 -39.73 -110.19 -10.28
C LEU A 79 -39.02 -110.02 -8.93
N GLU A 80 -38.01 -110.84 -8.65
CA GLU A 80 -37.19 -110.71 -7.45
C GLU A 80 -36.36 -109.42 -7.47
N GLY A 81 -35.74 -109.08 -8.61
CA GLY A 81 -35.03 -107.80 -8.78
C GLY A 81 -35.92 -106.57 -8.56
N ALA A 82 -37.15 -106.59 -9.08
CA ALA A 82 -38.14 -105.53 -8.84
C ALA A 82 -38.53 -105.42 -7.35
N SER A 83 -38.66 -106.56 -6.66
CA SER A 83 -38.98 -106.60 -5.23
C SER A 83 -37.85 -106.04 -4.36
N GLN A 84 -36.60 -106.38 -4.68
CA GLN A 84 -35.42 -105.81 -4.02
C GLN A 84 -35.28 -104.30 -4.26
N LEU A 85 -35.63 -103.82 -5.46
CA LEU A 85 -35.65 -102.38 -5.76
C LEU A 85 -36.69 -101.65 -4.90
N ARG A 86 -37.92 -102.20 -4.76
CA ARG A 86 -38.98 -101.60 -3.93
C ARG A 86 -38.53 -101.43 -2.48
N ALA A 87 -37.95 -102.48 -1.88
CA ALA A 87 -37.41 -102.43 -0.51
C ALA A 87 -36.28 -101.40 -0.35
N ARG A 88 -35.45 -101.17 -1.37
CA ARG A 88 -34.41 -100.13 -1.36
C ARG A 88 -34.99 -98.71 -1.41
N VAL A 89 -36.11 -98.51 -2.12
CA VAL A 89 -36.83 -97.21 -2.18
C VAL A 89 -37.54 -96.93 -0.86
N GLU A 90 -38.26 -97.91 -0.30
CA GLU A 90 -38.88 -97.81 1.04
C GLU A 90 -37.82 -97.48 2.12
N ALA A 91 -36.65 -98.13 2.06
CA ALA A 91 -35.53 -97.86 2.95
C ALA A 91 -34.79 -96.53 2.67
N LEU A 92 -35.02 -95.87 1.52
CA LEU A 92 -34.50 -94.52 1.24
C LEU A 92 -35.46 -93.46 1.78
N ASP A 93 -36.76 -93.59 1.53
CA ASP A 93 -37.79 -92.69 2.04
C ASP A 93 -37.73 -92.57 3.57
N ALA A 94 -37.70 -93.71 4.27
CA ALA A 94 -37.54 -93.76 5.73
C ALA A 94 -36.23 -93.15 6.26
N ARG A 95 -35.21 -92.94 5.41
CA ARG A 95 -34.00 -92.15 5.75
C ARG A 95 -34.21 -90.66 5.52
N CYS A 96 -34.85 -90.27 4.41
CA CYS A 96 -35.21 -88.88 4.11
C CYS A 96 -36.11 -88.29 5.20
N THR A 97 -37.15 -89.00 5.66
CA THR A 97 -38.03 -88.54 6.75
C THR A 97 -37.26 -88.28 8.04
N ARG A 98 -36.32 -89.16 8.41
CA ARG A 98 -35.47 -89.00 9.62
C ARG A 98 -34.55 -87.79 9.53
N VAL A 99 -33.93 -87.56 8.37
CA VAL A 99 -33.10 -86.37 8.14
C VAL A 99 -33.95 -85.10 8.26
N GLN A 100 -35.15 -85.08 7.67
CA GLN A 100 -36.06 -83.93 7.76
C GLN A 100 -36.51 -83.64 9.20
N SER A 101 -36.88 -84.66 9.98
CA SER A 101 -37.25 -84.47 11.39
C SER A 101 -36.10 -83.96 12.27
N PHE A 102 -34.87 -84.41 12.00
CA PHE A 102 -33.67 -83.90 12.69
C PHE A 102 -33.41 -82.43 12.34
N LEU A 103 -33.52 -82.08 11.06
CA LEU A 103 -33.29 -80.71 10.57
C LEU A 103 -34.30 -79.71 11.13
N GLU A 104 -35.56 -80.10 11.35
CA GLU A 104 -36.53 -79.28 12.07
C GLU A 104 -36.21 -79.11 13.57
N ALA A 105 -35.75 -80.16 14.25
CA ALA A 105 -35.37 -80.08 15.66
C ALA A 105 -34.18 -79.12 15.87
N THR A 106 -33.08 -79.34 15.14
CA THR A 106 -31.89 -78.47 15.19
C THR A 106 -32.22 -77.03 14.82
N LYS A 107 -33.15 -76.80 13.88
CA LYS A 107 -33.60 -75.44 13.52
C LYS A 107 -34.29 -74.72 14.69
N ARG A 108 -35.18 -75.41 15.44
CA ARG A 108 -35.85 -74.83 16.62
C ARG A 108 -34.86 -74.51 17.73
N GLU A 109 -33.95 -75.44 18.04
CA GLU A 109 -32.91 -75.26 19.07
C GLU A 109 -31.97 -74.10 18.72
N THR A 110 -31.52 -74.01 17.45
CA THR A 110 -30.65 -72.92 16.97
C THR A 110 -31.34 -71.56 17.09
N GLN A 111 -32.63 -71.46 16.76
CA GLN A 111 -33.40 -70.22 16.90
C GLN A 111 -33.51 -69.75 18.35
N GLN A 112 -33.62 -70.67 19.32
CA GLN A 112 -33.68 -70.32 20.73
C GLN A 112 -32.32 -69.82 21.25
N VAL A 113 -31.22 -70.50 20.91
CA VAL A 113 -29.85 -70.05 21.24
C VAL A 113 -29.55 -68.67 20.63
N GLN A 114 -30.00 -68.43 19.38
CA GLN A 114 -29.84 -67.13 18.71
C GLN A 114 -30.60 -66.00 19.43
N ALA A 115 -31.80 -66.27 19.96
CA ALA A 115 -32.59 -65.29 20.69
C ALA A 115 -31.97 -64.91 22.05
N ASP A 116 -31.45 -65.88 22.80
CA ASP A 116 -30.81 -65.60 24.10
C ASP A 116 -29.42 -64.98 23.95
N ALA A 117 -28.68 -65.29 22.88
CA ALA A 117 -27.46 -64.58 22.51
C ALA A 117 -27.71 -63.09 22.21
N ALA A 118 -28.80 -62.76 21.51
CA ALA A 118 -29.19 -61.37 21.22
C ALA A 118 -29.52 -60.58 22.51
N ARG A 119 -30.26 -61.19 23.45
CA ARG A 119 -30.57 -60.59 24.76
C ARG A 119 -29.31 -60.29 25.59
N LEU A 120 -28.34 -61.21 25.57
CA LEU A 120 -27.05 -61.01 26.26
C LEU A 120 -26.21 -59.90 25.63
N ALA A 121 -26.23 -59.78 24.30
CA ALA A 121 -25.57 -58.67 23.59
C ALA A 121 -26.18 -57.32 23.97
N GLU A 122 -27.51 -57.18 23.92
CA GLU A 122 -28.21 -55.94 24.30
C GLU A 122 -27.92 -55.52 25.76
N ARG A 123 -27.91 -56.48 26.70
CA ARG A 123 -27.56 -56.22 28.10
C ARG A 123 -26.10 -55.81 28.28
N LYS A 124 -25.16 -56.41 27.53
CA LYS A 124 -23.75 -56.00 27.54
C LYS A 124 -23.61 -54.56 27.04
N GLU A 125 -24.25 -54.23 25.92
CA GLU A 125 -24.20 -52.90 25.32
C GLU A 125 -24.76 -51.83 26.27
N ARG A 126 -25.85 -52.13 26.96
CA ARG A 126 -26.44 -51.24 27.97
C ARG A 126 -25.49 -50.93 29.13
N MET A 127 -24.89 -51.96 29.75
CA MET A 127 -23.92 -51.75 30.84
C MET A 127 -22.61 -51.10 30.36
N GLN A 128 -22.25 -51.26 29.09
CA GLN A 128 -21.11 -50.55 28.49
C GLN A 128 -21.41 -49.05 28.38
N ARG A 129 -22.61 -48.67 27.90
CA ARG A 129 -23.05 -47.27 27.85
C ARG A 129 -23.07 -46.64 29.25
N GLU A 130 -23.68 -47.31 30.24
CA GLU A 130 -23.70 -46.86 31.64
C GLU A 130 -22.29 -46.67 32.24
N LEU A 131 -21.33 -47.54 31.91
CA LEU A 131 -19.93 -47.41 32.32
C LEU A 131 -19.21 -46.23 31.65
N ASP A 132 -19.47 -46.01 30.36
CA ASP A 132 -18.82 -44.93 29.60
C ASP A 132 -19.42 -43.55 29.94
N ASP A 133 -20.70 -43.47 30.28
CA ASP A 133 -21.34 -42.27 30.86
C ASP A 133 -20.70 -41.87 32.20
N VAL A 134 -20.50 -42.84 33.11
CA VAL A 134 -19.83 -42.60 34.41
C VAL A 134 -18.36 -42.18 34.21
N ARG A 135 -17.65 -42.77 33.24
CA ARG A 135 -16.29 -42.36 32.88
C ARG A 135 -16.25 -40.94 32.34
N ALA A 136 -17.19 -40.56 31.47
CA ALA A 136 -17.29 -39.20 30.94
C ALA A 136 -17.58 -38.18 32.05
N PHE A 137 -18.42 -38.53 33.03
CA PHE A 137 -18.66 -37.70 34.22
C PHE A 137 -17.39 -37.50 35.05
N LEU A 138 -16.72 -38.59 35.47
CA LEU A 138 -15.50 -38.51 36.30
C LEU A 138 -14.37 -37.77 35.56
N ALA A 139 -14.16 -38.07 34.27
CA ALA A 139 -13.15 -37.41 33.45
C ALA A 139 -13.42 -35.90 33.24
N ARG A 140 -14.67 -35.45 33.38
CA ARG A 140 -15.06 -34.03 33.30
C ARG A 140 -14.94 -33.31 34.66
N TYR A 141 -15.39 -33.92 35.74
CA TYR A 141 -15.57 -33.26 37.04
C TYR A 141 -14.50 -33.58 38.09
N GLN A 142 -13.57 -34.49 37.81
CA GLN A 142 -12.47 -34.85 38.71
C GLN A 142 -11.11 -34.78 38.00
N LEU A 143 -10.05 -34.52 38.76
CA LEU A 143 -8.67 -34.67 38.32
C LEU A 143 -8.24 -36.14 38.43
N SER A 144 -7.41 -36.62 37.50
CA SER A 144 -6.80 -37.93 37.61
C SER A 144 -5.77 -38.00 38.74
N GLU A 145 -5.43 -39.22 39.14
CA GLU A 145 -4.39 -39.45 40.15
C GLU A 145 -3.02 -38.93 39.69
N HIS A 146 -2.71 -39.03 38.39
CA HIS A 146 -1.46 -38.53 37.80
C HIS A 146 -1.37 -37.00 37.82
N GLU A 147 -2.43 -36.30 37.41
CA GLU A 147 -2.53 -34.83 37.51
C GLU A 147 -2.40 -34.37 38.97
N THR A 148 -3.03 -35.09 39.89
CA THR A 148 -2.93 -34.82 41.34
C THR A 148 -1.49 -35.02 41.86
N GLN A 149 -0.81 -36.10 41.47
CA GLN A 149 0.59 -36.34 41.83
C GLN A 149 1.52 -35.26 41.25
N GLY A 150 1.28 -34.80 40.02
CA GLY A 150 2.05 -33.72 39.38
C GLY A 150 1.99 -32.39 40.12
N LEU A 151 0.81 -32.00 40.62
CA LEU A 151 0.63 -30.76 41.41
C LEU A 151 1.35 -30.78 42.77
N TYR A 152 1.57 -31.97 43.34
CA TYR A 152 2.21 -32.17 44.65
C TYR A 152 3.71 -32.55 44.55
N ALA A 153 4.32 -32.42 43.37
CA ALA A 153 5.75 -32.66 43.18
C ALA A 153 6.63 -31.78 44.10
N GLN A 154 7.77 -32.32 44.55
CA GLN A 154 8.67 -31.63 45.48
C GLN A 154 9.50 -30.52 44.82
N SER A 155 9.82 -30.67 43.54
CA SER A 155 10.59 -29.73 42.73
C SER A 155 10.03 -29.67 41.31
N LEU A 156 9.81 -28.47 40.79
CA LEU A 156 9.22 -28.24 39.47
C LEU A 156 10.31 -27.75 38.50
N GLY A 157 10.84 -28.67 37.69
CA GLY A 157 11.84 -28.38 36.66
C GLY A 157 11.22 -27.96 35.33
N ASP A 158 12.02 -27.28 34.49
CA ASP A 158 11.58 -26.75 33.20
C ASP A 158 11.01 -27.83 32.27
N GLU A 159 11.53 -29.06 32.34
CA GLU A 159 11.06 -30.25 31.60
C GLU A 159 9.66 -30.74 32.01
N HIS A 160 9.19 -30.39 33.21
CA HIS A 160 7.85 -30.75 33.72
C HIS A 160 6.86 -29.58 33.65
N MET A 161 7.34 -28.37 33.37
CA MET A 161 6.51 -27.15 33.29
C MET A 161 5.34 -27.25 32.30
N PRO A 162 5.47 -27.79 31.07
CA PRO A 162 4.34 -27.85 30.13
C PRO A 162 3.15 -28.64 30.69
N ALA A 163 3.39 -29.86 31.16
CA ALA A 163 2.37 -30.71 31.75
C ALA A 163 1.78 -30.15 33.05
N PHE A 164 2.58 -29.40 33.83
CA PHE A 164 2.10 -28.69 35.02
C PHE A 164 1.16 -27.53 34.66
N LEU A 165 1.47 -26.76 33.61
CA LEU A 165 0.60 -25.68 33.11
C LEU A 165 -0.72 -26.25 32.55
N ASP A 166 -0.65 -27.32 31.76
CA ASP A 166 -1.83 -28.03 31.26
C ASP A 166 -2.70 -28.56 32.41
N THR A 167 -2.09 -29.06 33.48
CA THR A 167 -2.79 -29.49 34.71
C THR A 167 -3.42 -28.31 35.47
N MET A 168 -2.77 -27.14 35.52
CA MET A 168 -3.33 -25.94 36.15
C MET A 168 -4.54 -25.36 35.38
N GLU A 169 -4.49 -25.40 34.05
CA GLU A 169 -5.65 -25.08 33.20
C GLU A 169 -6.77 -26.09 33.38
N ARG A 170 -6.46 -27.40 33.47
CA ARG A 170 -7.43 -28.44 33.81
C ARG A 170 -8.11 -28.16 35.16
N VAL A 171 -7.34 -27.78 36.19
CA VAL A 171 -7.85 -27.38 37.51
C VAL A 171 -8.83 -26.21 37.42
N GLN A 172 -8.51 -25.17 36.63
CA GLN A 172 -9.43 -24.06 36.39
C GLN A 172 -10.70 -24.53 35.65
N GLN A 173 -10.58 -25.37 34.63
CA GLN A 173 -11.71 -25.88 33.86
C GLN A 173 -12.65 -26.75 34.71
N VAL A 174 -12.13 -27.69 35.53
CA VAL A 174 -12.96 -28.46 36.47
C VAL A 174 -13.70 -27.52 37.43
N LYS A 175 -13.04 -26.46 37.92
CA LYS A 175 -13.66 -25.48 38.81
C LYS A 175 -14.76 -24.65 38.13
N LEU A 176 -14.72 -24.46 36.81
CA LEU A 176 -15.80 -23.86 36.02
C LEU A 176 -16.94 -24.86 35.78
N ASP A 177 -16.63 -26.10 35.41
CA ASP A 177 -17.60 -27.18 35.24
C ASP A 177 -18.39 -27.46 36.53
N CYS A 178 -17.73 -27.54 37.69
CA CYS A 178 -18.41 -27.74 38.97
C CYS A 178 -19.27 -26.53 39.38
N LYS A 179 -18.88 -25.29 39.03
CA LYS A 179 -19.77 -24.11 39.20
C LYS A 179 -21.02 -24.22 38.32
N ALA A 180 -20.89 -24.69 37.08
CA ALA A 180 -22.03 -24.92 36.20
C ALA A 180 -22.95 -26.05 36.73
N LEU A 181 -22.37 -27.12 37.29
CA LEU A 181 -23.10 -28.21 37.95
C LEU A 181 -23.91 -27.71 39.17
N ALA A 182 -23.32 -26.84 40.01
CA ALA A 182 -24.03 -26.19 41.10
C ALA A 182 -25.21 -25.33 40.61
N GLY A 183 -25.04 -24.64 39.48
CA GLY A 183 -26.11 -23.88 38.83
C GLY A 183 -27.20 -24.73 38.17
N ALA A 184 -26.90 -26.00 37.84
CA ALA A 184 -27.85 -26.94 37.24
C ALA A 184 -28.75 -27.66 38.28
N GLY A 185 -28.34 -27.71 39.56
CA GLY A 185 -29.18 -28.16 40.67
C GLY A 185 -28.47 -29.06 41.70
N ASP A 186 -27.41 -29.78 41.32
CA ASP A 186 -26.70 -30.73 42.20
C ASP A 186 -25.66 -30.04 43.10
N VAL A 187 -26.14 -29.10 43.92
CA VAL A 187 -25.32 -28.22 44.77
C VAL A 187 -24.41 -29.01 45.73
N GLY A 188 -24.88 -30.12 46.29
CA GLY A 188 -24.11 -30.92 47.26
C GLY A 188 -22.84 -31.52 46.64
N CYS A 189 -23.01 -32.30 45.57
CA CYS A 189 -21.89 -32.91 44.85
C CYS A 189 -20.93 -31.85 44.27
N ALA A 190 -21.48 -30.77 43.72
CA ALA A 190 -20.68 -29.67 43.19
C ALA A 190 -19.80 -28.99 44.25
N LEU A 191 -20.29 -28.81 45.49
CA LEU A 191 -19.52 -28.21 46.59
C LEU A 191 -18.37 -29.11 47.07
N GLU A 192 -18.60 -30.42 47.18
CA GLU A 192 -17.54 -31.39 47.55
C GLU A 192 -16.41 -31.42 46.52
N LEU A 193 -16.77 -31.42 45.22
CA LEU A 193 -15.81 -31.36 44.11
C LEU A 193 -15.05 -30.01 44.08
N LEU A 194 -15.72 -28.89 44.38
CA LEU A 194 -15.09 -27.56 44.45
C LEU A 194 -14.09 -27.43 45.61
N ASP A 195 -14.34 -28.06 46.76
CA ASP A 195 -13.39 -28.10 47.89
C ASP A 195 -12.17 -28.98 47.56
N ALA A 196 -12.38 -30.17 46.99
CA ALA A 196 -11.29 -31.06 46.57
C ALA A 196 -10.36 -30.38 45.55
N VAL A 197 -10.92 -29.81 44.47
CA VAL A 197 -10.14 -29.11 43.44
C VAL A 197 -9.57 -27.79 43.96
N GLY A 198 -10.25 -27.11 44.89
CA GLY A 198 -9.76 -25.90 45.54
C GLY A 198 -8.47 -26.12 46.34
N LYS A 199 -8.34 -27.27 47.00
CA LYS A 199 -7.11 -27.67 47.73
C LYS A 199 -5.94 -27.90 46.78
N SER A 200 -6.15 -28.67 45.70
CA SER A 200 -5.14 -28.89 44.66
C SER A 200 -4.71 -27.58 43.99
N GLN A 201 -5.66 -26.67 43.72
CA GLN A 201 -5.38 -25.37 43.12
C GLN A 201 -4.50 -24.46 44.00
N ALA A 202 -4.67 -24.50 45.32
CA ALA A 202 -3.87 -23.70 46.24
C ALA A 202 -2.38 -24.09 46.20
N VAL A 203 -2.10 -25.40 46.25
CA VAL A 203 -0.72 -25.95 46.14
C VAL A 203 -0.13 -25.64 44.77
N GLY A 204 -0.91 -25.84 43.70
CA GLY A 204 -0.46 -25.55 42.33
C GLY A 204 -0.03 -24.09 42.12
N PHE A 205 -0.79 -23.12 42.64
CA PHE A 205 -0.41 -21.70 42.53
C PHE A 205 0.86 -21.34 43.32
N GLU A 206 1.10 -21.93 44.49
CA GLU A 206 2.32 -21.68 45.25
C GLU A 206 3.57 -22.17 44.50
N ARG A 207 3.49 -23.36 43.88
CA ARG A 207 4.57 -23.91 43.04
C ARG A 207 4.79 -23.12 41.76
N LEU A 208 3.70 -22.70 41.11
CA LEU A 208 3.77 -21.86 39.91
C LEU A 208 4.47 -20.53 40.21
N TYR A 209 4.12 -19.88 41.32
CA TYR A 209 4.77 -18.65 41.79
C TYR A 209 6.26 -18.86 42.09
N GLN A 210 6.62 -19.93 42.80
CA GLN A 210 8.03 -20.26 43.12
C GLN A 210 8.90 -20.39 41.86
N TRP A 211 8.43 -21.09 40.82
CA TRP A 211 9.16 -21.22 39.56
C TRP A 211 9.19 -19.89 38.78
N THR A 212 8.04 -19.22 38.65
CA THR A 212 7.91 -17.96 37.90
C THR A 212 8.81 -16.86 38.47
N SER A 213 8.82 -16.70 39.80
CA SER A 213 9.69 -15.76 40.52
C SER A 213 11.17 -15.96 40.16
N ASN A 214 11.65 -17.21 40.18
CA ASN A 214 13.05 -17.52 39.88
C ASN A 214 13.38 -17.20 38.41
N LYS A 215 12.51 -17.58 37.47
CA LYS A 215 12.72 -17.28 36.04
C LYS A 215 12.68 -15.78 35.72
N CYS A 216 11.82 -15.00 36.38
CA CYS A 216 11.81 -13.55 36.28
C CYS A 216 13.14 -12.91 36.77
N ALA A 217 13.79 -13.51 37.76
CA ALA A 217 15.07 -13.05 38.31
C ALA A 217 16.29 -13.47 37.46
N GLU A 218 16.30 -14.69 36.93
CA GLU A 218 17.39 -15.24 36.09
C GLU A 218 17.49 -14.60 34.68
N MET A 219 16.45 -13.88 34.25
CA MET A 219 16.32 -13.33 32.91
C MET A 219 17.29 -12.16 32.66
N HIS A 220 18.45 -12.45 32.04
CA HIS A 220 19.58 -11.49 31.98
C HIS A 220 19.94 -10.92 30.60
N ASP A 221 19.40 -11.46 29.51
CA ASP A 221 19.39 -10.86 28.15
C ASP A 221 18.47 -11.61 27.16
N SER A 222 17.98 -12.80 27.50
CA SER A 222 17.09 -13.60 26.64
C SER A 222 15.67 -13.03 26.49
N GLU A 223 15.00 -13.42 25.40
CA GLU A 223 13.56 -13.27 25.20
C GLU A 223 12.75 -14.07 26.25
N PRO A 224 11.50 -13.68 26.54
CA PRO A 224 10.68 -14.39 27.52
C PRO A 224 10.15 -15.68 26.91
N SER A 225 10.37 -16.83 27.56
CA SER A 225 9.87 -18.10 27.04
C SER A 225 8.33 -18.14 27.08
N GLY A 226 7.71 -18.82 26.11
CA GLY A 226 6.24 -19.00 26.10
C GLY A 226 5.71 -19.69 27.36
N LEU A 227 6.55 -20.50 28.03
CA LEU A 227 6.25 -21.10 29.34
C LEU A 227 6.19 -20.04 30.45
N LEU A 228 7.11 -19.07 30.47
CA LEU A 228 7.10 -17.97 31.43
C LEU A 228 5.87 -17.08 31.24
N HIS A 229 5.51 -16.77 29.98
CA HIS A 229 4.32 -15.99 29.68
C HIS A 229 3.02 -16.72 30.09
N ARG A 230 2.88 -18.02 29.75
CA ARG A 230 1.74 -18.86 30.19
C ARG A 230 1.65 -18.97 31.71
N ALA A 231 2.78 -19.06 32.41
CA ALA A 231 2.82 -19.06 33.87
C ALA A 231 2.37 -17.72 34.50
N ILE A 232 2.82 -16.58 33.95
CA ILE A 232 2.42 -15.23 34.39
C ILE A 232 0.92 -14.99 34.11
N ALA A 233 0.41 -15.43 32.95
CA ALA A 233 -1.01 -15.34 32.61
C ALA A 233 -1.90 -16.10 33.59
N LEU A 234 -1.52 -17.32 34.00
CA LEU A 234 -2.25 -18.06 35.04
C LEU A 234 -2.22 -17.38 36.42
N LEU A 235 -1.16 -16.63 36.73
CA LEU A 235 -1.04 -15.86 37.98
C LEU A 235 -1.85 -14.54 37.96
N ARG A 236 -2.43 -14.12 36.83
CA ARG A 236 -3.24 -12.89 36.69
C ARG A 236 -4.43 -12.84 37.69
N ASP A 237 -5.00 -14.00 38.04
CA ASP A 237 -6.05 -14.17 39.06
C ASP A 237 -5.57 -13.90 40.51
N ARG A 238 -4.27 -13.70 40.75
CA ARG A 238 -3.64 -13.51 42.06
C ARG A 238 -2.80 -12.23 42.08
N PRO A 239 -3.40 -11.06 42.40
CA PRO A 239 -2.75 -9.77 42.22
C PRO A 239 -1.43 -9.62 42.97
N ASP A 240 -1.30 -10.21 44.16
CA ASP A 240 -0.06 -10.15 44.96
C ASP A 240 1.12 -10.82 44.23
N PHE A 241 0.90 -12.02 43.67
CA PHE A 241 1.91 -12.75 42.90
C PHE A 241 2.17 -12.09 41.53
N TYR A 242 1.13 -11.60 40.87
CA TYR A 242 1.21 -10.93 39.58
C TYR A 242 2.03 -9.63 39.67
N ASN A 243 1.78 -8.80 40.68
CA ASN A 243 2.51 -7.55 40.90
C ASN A 243 3.96 -7.82 41.32
N TYR A 244 4.23 -8.84 42.15
CA TYR A 244 5.60 -9.23 42.47
C TYR A 244 6.39 -9.65 41.22
N CYS A 245 5.76 -10.41 40.30
CA CYS A 245 6.39 -10.74 39.02
C CYS A 245 6.70 -9.49 38.19
N LYS A 246 5.80 -8.50 38.15
CA LYS A 246 6.04 -7.19 37.51
C LYS A 246 7.24 -6.47 38.10
N GLU A 247 7.39 -6.44 39.42
CA GLU A 247 8.54 -5.83 40.11
C GLU A 247 9.86 -6.55 39.79
N CYS A 248 9.90 -7.88 39.89
CA CYS A 248 11.10 -8.67 39.60
C CYS A 248 11.59 -8.51 38.15
N VAL A 249 10.66 -8.60 37.18
CA VAL A 249 11.00 -8.38 35.76
C VAL A 249 11.53 -6.96 35.55
N THR A 250 10.86 -5.93 36.09
CA THR A 250 11.29 -4.52 35.97
C THR A 250 12.68 -4.29 36.57
N ALA A 251 12.95 -4.86 37.74
CA ALA A 251 14.27 -4.79 38.39
C ALA A 251 15.37 -5.48 37.58
N SER A 252 15.08 -6.64 36.96
CA SER A 252 16.05 -7.32 36.10
C SER A 252 16.31 -6.54 34.81
N ARG A 253 15.25 -6.13 34.08
CA ARG A 253 15.39 -5.31 32.84
C ARG A 253 16.17 -4.02 33.10
N ARG A 254 15.97 -3.35 34.24
CA ARG A 254 16.77 -2.17 34.66
C ARG A 254 18.26 -2.47 34.68
N ALA A 255 18.68 -3.60 35.25
CA ALA A 255 20.08 -4.00 35.30
C ALA A 255 20.63 -4.36 33.90
N VAL A 256 19.81 -4.96 33.02
CA VAL A 256 20.16 -5.23 31.62
C VAL A 256 20.37 -3.94 30.83
N LEU A 257 19.42 -3.01 30.88
CA LEU A 257 19.42 -1.78 30.09
C LEU A 257 20.61 -0.87 30.39
N VAL A 258 20.99 -0.73 31.66
CA VAL A 258 22.20 0.02 32.06
C VAL A 258 23.47 -0.60 31.45
N ARG A 259 23.58 -1.93 31.47
CA ARG A 259 24.72 -2.62 30.82
C ARG A 259 24.71 -2.40 29.31
N ARG A 260 23.57 -2.60 28.64
CA ARG A 260 23.43 -2.42 27.18
C ARG A 260 23.73 -0.98 26.75
N PHE A 261 23.30 0.03 27.51
CA PHE A 261 23.63 1.43 27.22
C PHE A 261 25.12 1.72 27.35
N VAL A 262 25.75 1.31 28.46
CA VAL A 262 27.21 1.49 28.67
C VAL A 262 28.03 0.73 27.62
N VAL A 263 27.57 -0.44 27.17
CA VAL A 263 28.19 -1.18 26.05
C VAL A 263 28.05 -0.43 24.73
N ALA A 264 26.86 0.08 24.38
CA ALA A 264 26.66 0.87 23.16
C ALA A 264 27.54 2.14 23.13
N LEU A 265 27.71 2.79 24.28
CA LEU A 265 28.58 3.95 24.46
C LEU A 265 30.06 3.61 24.27
N THR A 266 30.57 2.60 24.98
CA THR A 266 32.01 2.33 25.13
C THR A 266 32.59 1.27 24.16
N ARG A 267 31.74 0.39 23.61
CA ARG A 267 32.15 -0.74 22.73
C ARG A 267 31.36 -0.80 21.42
N GLY A 268 30.17 -0.21 21.38
CA GLY A 268 29.25 -0.32 20.24
C GLY A 268 28.43 -1.61 20.27
N GLY A 269 27.90 -2.00 19.12
CA GLY A 269 27.16 -3.25 18.94
C GLY A 269 28.06 -4.49 18.79
N PRO A 270 27.48 -5.67 18.47
CA PRO A 270 28.23 -6.89 18.22
C PRO A 270 29.36 -6.67 17.19
N ASN A 271 30.55 -7.18 17.49
CA ASN A 271 31.77 -6.98 16.68
C ASN A 271 32.17 -5.50 16.47
N GLY A 272 31.66 -4.56 17.29
CA GLY A 272 31.94 -3.12 17.18
C GLY A 272 31.13 -2.40 16.10
N ILE A 273 30.00 -2.98 15.66
CA ILE A 273 29.08 -2.39 14.67
C ILE A 273 27.66 -2.39 15.26
N PRO A 274 26.97 -1.22 15.34
CA PRO A 274 27.49 0.13 15.12
C PRO A 274 28.65 0.45 16.08
N ARG A 275 29.48 1.43 15.69
CA ARG A 275 30.66 1.83 16.47
C ARG A 275 30.28 2.40 17.85
N PRO A 276 31.19 2.36 18.84
CA PRO A 276 30.97 3.02 20.13
C PRO A 276 30.55 4.49 19.97
N ILE A 277 29.43 4.87 20.60
CA ILE A 277 28.86 6.22 20.47
C ILE A 277 29.85 7.29 20.97
N GLU A 278 30.70 6.97 21.94
CA GLU A 278 31.74 7.87 22.47
C GLU A 278 32.79 8.29 21.42
N LEU A 279 32.96 7.54 20.32
CA LEU A 279 33.81 7.97 19.20
C LEU A 279 33.25 9.22 18.48
N HIS A 280 31.95 9.48 18.58
CA HIS A 280 31.31 10.66 17.98
C HIS A 280 31.32 11.89 18.89
N ALA A 281 31.90 11.84 20.10
CA ALA A 281 31.93 12.96 21.05
C ALA A 281 32.63 14.25 20.55
N HIS A 282 33.30 14.20 19.39
CA HIS A 282 33.84 15.36 18.68
C HIS A 282 32.77 16.14 17.87
N ASP A 283 31.60 15.54 17.62
CA ASP A 283 30.41 16.16 17.05
C ASP A 283 29.29 16.15 18.12
N PRO A 284 29.10 17.27 18.84
CA PRO A 284 28.10 17.38 19.90
C PRO A 284 26.68 16.99 19.48
N VAL A 285 26.27 17.32 18.24
CA VAL A 285 24.89 17.09 17.77
C VAL A 285 24.69 15.61 17.50
N ARG A 286 25.65 14.99 16.80
CA ARG A 286 25.62 13.54 16.54
C ARG A 286 25.75 12.72 17.82
N TYR A 287 26.65 13.09 18.72
CA TYR A 287 26.86 12.36 19.97
C TYR A 287 25.58 12.33 20.84
N CYS A 288 24.94 13.49 21.02
CA CYS A 288 23.63 13.56 21.68
C CYS A 288 22.54 12.82 20.88
N GLY A 289 22.52 12.97 19.56
CA GLY A 289 21.55 12.29 18.67
C GLY A 289 21.61 10.77 18.77
N ASP A 290 22.80 10.18 18.66
CA ASP A 290 23.03 8.74 18.76
C ASP A 290 22.63 8.19 20.15
N MET A 291 22.93 8.92 21.23
CA MET A 291 22.48 8.55 22.58
C MET A 291 20.96 8.57 22.71
N LEU A 292 20.30 9.64 22.23
CA LEU A 292 18.85 9.80 22.31
C LEU A 292 18.10 8.79 21.42
N ALA A 293 18.63 8.52 20.23
CA ALA A 293 18.13 7.50 19.31
C ALA A 293 18.24 6.09 19.91
N TRP A 294 19.36 5.76 20.57
CA TRP A 294 19.51 4.47 21.27
C TRP A 294 18.47 4.31 22.38
N VAL A 295 18.28 5.33 23.22
CA VAL A 295 17.30 5.27 24.32
C VAL A 295 15.86 5.19 23.77
N HIS A 296 15.57 5.84 22.63
CA HIS A 296 14.25 5.82 22.00
C HIS A 296 13.93 4.45 21.38
N GLN A 297 14.89 3.86 20.65
CA GLN A 297 14.77 2.50 20.12
C GLN A 297 14.61 1.48 21.27
N ALA A 298 15.44 1.60 22.31
CA ALA A 298 15.36 0.71 23.47
C ALA A 298 14.03 0.85 24.21
N VAL A 299 13.48 2.06 24.40
CA VAL A 299 12.16 2.26 25.00
C VAL A 299 11.08 1.54 24.18
N ALA A 300 11.06 1.68 22.86
CA ALA A 300 10.11 0.96 22.02
C ALA A 300 10.22 -0.57 22.16
N THR A 301 11.45 -1.11 22.21
CA THR A 301 11.68 -2.55 22.44
C THR A 301 11.20 -3.03 23.80
N GLU A 302 11.43 -2.27 24.88
CA GLU A 302 11.00 -2.68 26.22
C GLU A 302 9.48 -2.49 26.42
N THR A 303 8.85 -1.47 25.83
CA THR A 303 7.38 -1.32 25.82
C THR A 303 6.71 -2.56 25.21
N GLU A 304 7.22 -3.03 24.07
CA GLU A 304 6.70 -4.24 23.42
C GLU A 304 6.99 -5.50 24.25
N PHE A 305 8.19 -5.61 24.84
CA PHE A 305 8.54 -6.71 25.75
C PHE A 305 7.58 -6.80 26.95
N PHE A 306 7.28 -5.68 27.62
CA PHE A 306 6.36 -5.65 28.76
C PHE A 306 4.91 -5.90 28.32
N ARG A 307 4.48 -5.34 27.18
CA ARG A 307 3.17 -5.58 26.58
C ARG A 307 2.97 -7.07 26.34
N VAL A 308 3.87 -7.71 25.60
CA VAL A 308 3.81 -9.15 25.29
C VAL A 308 3.79 -9.99 26.56
N LEU A 309 4.64 -9.69 27.56
CA LEU A 309 4.80 -10.55 28.73
C LEU A 309 3.61 -10.53 29.72
N PHE A 310 2.92 -9.40 29.86
CA PHE A 310 1.86 -9.21 30.87
C PHE A 310 0.47 -8.94 30.28
N ASP A 311 0.42 -8.08 29.26
CA ASP A 311 -0.83 -7.54 28.71
C ASP A 311 -1.26 -8.26 27.41
N GLY A 312 -0.35 -9.03 26.81
CA GLY A 312 -0.67 -10.07 25.84
C GLY A 312 -1.52 -11.16 26.51
N ASP A 313 -2.57 -11.59 25.83
CA ASP A 313 -3.20 -12.86 26.14
C ASP A 313 -2.41 -13.97 25.45
N LEU A 314 -2.34 -15.15 26.08
CA LEU A 314 -1.92 -16.39 25.41
C LEU A 314 -3.00 -16.91 24.44
N ALA A 315 -3.69 -15.99 23.77
CA ALA A 315 -4.56 -16.28 22.65
C ALA A 315 -3.69 -16.44 21.40
N LEU A 316 -3.72 -17.64 20.81
CA LEU A 316 -3.37 -17.81 19.40
C LEU A 316 -4.08 -16.74 18.57
N GLU A 317 -3.38 -16.04 17.69
CA GLU A 317 -3.98 -15.01 16.82
C GLU A 317 -4.94 -15.64 15.79
N LEU A 318 -6.16 -15.88 16.25
CA LEU A 318 -7.37 -15.97 15.43
C LEU A 318 -7.82 -14.53 15.12
N PRO A 319 -7.61 -14.01 13.89
CA PRO A 319 -8.14 -12.71 13.54
C PRO A 319 -9.67 -12.75 13.49
N SER A 320 -10.33 -12.06 14.41
CA SER A 320 -11.77 -11.81 14.38
C SER A 320 -12.09 -10.47 15.06
N ALA A 321 -12.54 -9.49 14.27
CA ALA A 321 -12.82 -8.14 14.74
C ALA A 321 -13.95 -8.08 15.78
N ALA A 322 -13.82 -7.17 16.76
CA ALA A 322 -14.85 -6.87 17.75
C ALA A 322 -14.91 -5.37 18.15
N THR A 323 -14.73 -4.45 17.20
CA THR A 323 -14.77 -2.99 17.47
C THR A 323 -15.71 -2.25 16.53
N ALA A 324 -17.02 -2.58 16.59
CA ALA A 324 -18.06 -1.91 15.79
C ALA A 324 -19.36 -1.59 16.57
N THR A 325 -19.33 -1.61 17.92
CA THR A 325 -20.45 -1.19 18.79
C THR A 325 -19.95 -0.46 20.03
N ALA A 326 -19.37 0.74 19.83
CA ALA A 326 -18.81 1.58 20.90
C ALA A 326 -19.32 3.04 20.88
N THR A 327 -20.53 3.28 20.35
CA THR A 327 -21.10 4.63 20.18
C THR A 327 -22.54 4.78 20.70
N ALA A 328 -23.00 3.86 21.56
CA ALA A 328 -24.39 3.79 22.00
C ALA A 328 -24.62 3.47 23.51
N MET A 329 -23.57 3.46 24.35
CA MET A 329 -23.69 3.25 25.81
C MET A 329 -22.88 4.24 26.67
N THR A 330 -22.31 5.30 26.08
CA THR A 330 -21.55 6.36 26.75
C THR A 330 -22.45 7.35 27.50
N ALA A 331 -23.25 6.84 28.44
CA ALA A 331 -24.15 7.62 29.29
C ALA A 331 -24.33 7.07 30.72
N ALA A 332 -23.94 5.81 31.00
CA ALA A 332 -24.27 5.12 32.25
C ALA A 332 -23.07 4.62 33.09
N ALA A 333 -21.84 4.75 32.58
CA ALA A 333 -20.62 4.22 33.22
C ALA A 333 -19.66 5.29 33.78
N ALA A 334 -20.04 6.58 33.75
CA ALA A 334 -19.20 7.71 34.15
C ALA A 334 -19.07 7.88 35.69
N ALA A 335 -18.90 6.78 36.42
CA ALA A 335 -18.96 6.75 37.89
C ALA A 335 -17.93 5.82 38.58
N ALA A 336 -17.08 5.09 37.83
CA ALA A 336 -16.10 4.18 38.42
C ALA A 336 -14.81 4.06 37.58
N GLY A 337 -13.78 4.82 37.96
CA GLY A 337 -12.35 4.56 37.72
C GLY A 337 -11.89 4.11 36.32
N ALA A 338 -11.58 5.06 35.44
CA ALA A 338 -10.87 4.81 34.18
C ALA A 338 -9.45 5.39 34.24
N ASP A 339 -8.47 4.58 34.70
CA ASP A 339 -7.02 4.84 34.63
C ASP A 339 -6.28 3.56 35.10
N ALA A 340 -5.88 2.65 34.20
CA ALA A 340 -5.20 1.39 34.61
C ALA A 340 -4.23 0.74 33.60
N PRO A 341 -4.66 0.20 32.43
CA PRO A 341 -3.84 -0.75 31.67
C PRO A 341 -2.58 -0.14 31.02
N GLU A 342 -2.72 0.83 30.12
CA GLU A 342 -1.56 1.48 29.45
C GLU A 342 -0.62 2.14 30.46
N ALA A 343 -1.17 2.76 31.51
CA ALA A 343 -0.40 3.39 32.59
C ALA A 343 0.50 2.38 33.34
N ALA A 344 0.09 1.12 33.48
CA ALA A 344 0.89 0.09 34.14
C ALA A 344 2.13 -0.28 33.30
N SER A 345 1.96 -0.51 31.99
CA SER A 345 3.09 -0.81 31.09
C SER A 345 4.05 0.38 30.97
N ALA A 346 3.54 1.60 30.78
CA ALA A 346 4.35 2.82 30.74
C ALA A 346 5.14 3.06 32.06
N SER A 347 4.55 2.73 33.21
CA SER A 347 5.21 2.80 34.52
C SER A 347 6.35 1.77 34.64
N MET A 348 6.15 0.53 34.16
CA MET A 348 7.18 -0.52 34.16
C MET A 348 8.34 -0.19 33.21
N VAL A 349 8.05 0.35 32.02
CA VAL A 349 9.06 0.90 31.10
C VAL A 349 9.85 2.02 31.77
N GLY A 350 9.16 2.99 32.39
CA GLY A 350 9.81 4.06 33.15
C GLY A 350 10.74 3.53 34.25
N GLY A 351 10.26 2.55 35.02
CA GLY A 351 11.01 1.86 36.06
C GLY A 351 12.24 1.12 35.53
N ALA A 352 12.15 0.46 34.38
CA ALA A 352 13.27 -0.20 33.72
C ALA A 352 14.34 0.83 33.28
N PHE A 353 13.93 1.98 32.75
CA PHE A 353 14.84 3.02 32.26
C PHE A 353 15.46 3.93 33.33
N ASP A 354 15.02 3.88 34.59
CA ASP A 354 15.53 4.77 35.65
C ASP A 354 17.07 4.77 35.78
N GLY A 355 17.71 3.60 35.59
CA GLY A 355 19.18 3.49 35.67
C GLY A 355 19.93 4.14 34.50
N VAL A 356 19.27 4.36 33.37
CA VAL A 356 19.84 4.97 32.14
C VAL A 356 19.84 6.50 32.22
N ALA A 357 18.94 7.08 33.03
CA ALA A 357 18.74 8.53 33.14
C ALA A 357 20.01 9.31 33.51
N ARG A 358 20.69 8.95 34.61
CA ARG A 358 21.87 9.70 35.09
C ARG A 358 23.11 9.54 34.17
N PRO A 359 23.42 8.34 33.62
CA PRO A 359 24.49 8.18 32.63
C PRO A 359 24.26 8.91 31.30
N LEU A 360 23.00 9.19 30.93
CA LEU A 360 22.64 10.04 29.79
C LEU A 360 22.82 11.53 30.13
N GLU A 361 22.21 11.97 31.24
CA GLU A 361 22.23 13.35 31.74
C GLU A 361 23.66 13.91 31.83
N VAL A 362 24.55 13.19 32.52
CA VAL A 362 25.95 13.61 32.71
C VAL A 362 26.70 13.76 31.38
N ARG A 363 26.44 12.91 30.37
CA ARG A 363 27.10 13.03 29.05
C ARG A 363 26.58 14.22 28.25
N VAL A 364 25.29 14.53 28.35
CA VAL A 364 24.71 15.71 27.70
C VAL A 364 25.18 17.00 28.40
N GLU A 365 25.26 17.03 29.73
CA GLU A 365 25.85 18.14 30.51
C GLU A 365 27.32 18.39 30.15
N GLN A 366 28.13 17.34 30.04
CA GLN A 366 29.53 17.42 29.58
C GLN A 366 29.64 17.94 28.14
N THR A 367 28.71 17.56 27.28
CA THR A 367 28.66 18.03 25.89
C THR A 367 28.28 19.51 25.82
N LEU A 368 27.31 19.96 26.61
CA LEU A 368 26.85 21.35 26.68
C LEU A 368 27.87 22.29 27.36
N THR A 369 28.75 21.77 28.21
CA THR A 369 29.84 22.55 28.85
C THR A 369 31.12 22.60 28.01
N SER A 370 31.23 21.78 26.97
CA SER A 370 32.25 21.97 25.92
C SER A 370 31.98 23.26 25.12
N GLN A 371 33.03 23.86 24.53
CA GLN A 371 32.94 25.12 23.76
C GLN A 371 32.29 24.93 22.38
N SER A 372 31.06 24.44 22.36
CA SER A 372 30.21 24.36 21.17
C SER A 372 29.67 25.74 20.79
N GLY A 373 29.75 26.10 19.50
CA GLY A 373 29.29 27.41 19.01
C GLY A 373 27.77 27.55 18.93
N LEU A 374 27.29 28.79 18.80
CA LEU A 374 25.87 29.17 18.92
C LEU A 374 24.89 28.29 18.12
N ALA A 375 25.23 27.96 16.86
CA ALA A 375 24.40 27.10 16.02
C ALA A 375 24.36 25.63 16.48
N VAL A 376 25.42 25.12 17.12
CA VAL A 376 25.45 23.78 17.72
C VAL A 376 24.63 23.75 19.01
N ALA A 377 24.74 24.79 19.85
CA ALA A 377 23.89 24.93 21.03
C ALA A 377 22.40 25.00 20.64
N TYR A 378 22.05 25.70 19.57
CA TYR A 378 20.67 25.76 19.07
C TYR A 378 20.18 24.41 18.50
N LYS A 379 21.00 23.71 17.71
CA LYS A 379 20.70 22.33 17.27
C LYS A 379 20.41 21.40 18.45
N LEU A 380 21.19 21.48 19.52
CA LEU A 380 20.98 20.70 20.74
C LEU A 380 19.69 21.08 21.49
N VAL A 381 19.32 22.37 21.53
CA VAL A 381 18.04 22.82 22.10
C VAL A 381 16.85 22.20 21.37
N LEU A 382 16.84 22.26 20.03
CA LEU A 382 15.73 21.72 19.22
C LEU A 382 15.66 20.18 19.29
N LEU A 383 16.81 19.51 19.22
CA LEU A 383 16.94 18.05 19.36
C LEU A 383 16.41 17.56 20.73
N LEU A 384 16.81 18.23 21.82
CA LEU A 384 16.34 17.89 23.16
C LEU A 384 14.86 18.22 23.34
N ALA A 385 14.34 19.31 22.74
CA ALA A 385 12.92 19.64 22.78
C ALA A 385 12.04 18.60 22.07
N PHE A 386 12.51 18.04 20.94
CA PHE A 386 11.83 16.96 20.23
C PHE A 386 11.76 15.69 21.10
N TYR A 387 12.90 15.25 21.64
CA TYR A 387 12.94 14.03 22.46
C TYR A 387 12.23 14.19 23.80
N ASP A 388 12.34 15.32 24.49
CA ASP A 388 11.57 15.67 25.70
C ASP A 388 10.06 15.46 25.49
N ARG A 389 9.51 15.97 24.38
CA ARG A 389 8.09 15.74 24.00
C ARG A 389 7.78 14.28 23.67
N LYS A 390 8.69 13.54 23.03
CA LYS A 390 8.50 12.12 22.69
C LYS A 390 8.52 11.22 23.93
N PHE A 391 9.52 11.35 24.80
CA PHE A 391 9.63 10.56 26.02
C PHE A 391 8.60 10.96 27.09
N GLY A 392 8.16 12.23 27.11
CA GLY A 392 7.04 12.66 27.94
C GLY A 392 5.71 11.95 27.61
N ALA A 393 5.52 11.50 26.36
CA ALA A 393 4.39 10.67 25.96
C ALA A 393 4.63 9.17 26.17
N LEU A 394 5.83 8.66 25.89
CA LEU A 394 6.15 7.22 25.97
C LEU A 394 6.37 6.69 27.39
N ALA A 395 6.91 7.52 28.29
CA ALA A 395 7.23 7.14 29.67
C ALA A 395 7.04 8.34 30.62
N PRO A 396 5.80 8.85 30.77
CA PRO A 396 5.49 10.01 31.59
C PRO A 396 5.95 9.80 33.04
N GLY A 397 6.66 10.78 33.60
CA GLY A 397 7.14 10.72 34.98
C GLY A 397 8.31 9.75 35.24
N SER A 398 8.90 9.14 34.21
CA SER A 398 10.15 8.36 34.34
C SER A 398 11.36 9.23 34.73
N ALA A 399 12.43 8.64 35.26
CA ALA A 399 13.65 9.42 35.50
C ALA A 399 14.32 9.89 34.19
N VAL A 400 14.17 9.15 33.08
CA VAL A 400 14.66 9.59 31.76
C VAL A 400 13.91 10.82 31.28
N SER A 401 12.58 10.88 31.41
CA SER A 401 11.80 12.09 31.09
C SER A 401 12.28 13.29 31.93
N ARG A 402 12.51 13.12 33.24
CA ARG A 402 13.08 14.19 34.09
C ARG A 402 14.48 14.64 33.66
N ALA A 403 15.37 13.70 33.35
CA ALA A 403 16.73 13.98 32.90
C ALA A 403 16.74 14.74 31.56
N LEU A 404 15.83 14.42 30.64
CA LEU A 404 15.69 15.12 29.36
C LEU A 404 15.17 16.54 29.53
N ALA A 405 14.16 16.75 30.38
CA ALA A 405 13.70 18.09 30.73
C ALA A 405 14.83 18.92 31.38
N HIS A 406 15.67 18.31 32.23
CA HIS A 406 16.85 18.99 32.79
C HIS A 406 17.88 19.34 31.71
N CYS A 407 18.23 18.40 30.84
CA CYS A 407 19.12 18.61 29.70
C CYS A 407 18.63 19.73 28.78
N ARG A 408 17.32 19.74 28.45
CA ARG A 408 16.68 20.78 27.64
C ARG A 408 16.76 22.16 28.30
N ALA A 409 16.56 22.24 29.61
CA ALA A 409 16.68 23.49 30.37
C ALA A 409 18.14 24.00 30.42
N SER A 410 19.10 23.09 30.59
CA SER A 410 20.54 23.42 30.56
C SER A 410 21.02 23.84 29.17
N ALA A 411 20.55 23.19 28.10
CA ALA A 411 20.84 23.58 26.72
C ALA A 411 20.28 24.98 26.39
N ASN A 412 19.04 25.26 26.81
CA ASN A 412 18.42 26.58 26.64
C ASN A 412 19.21 27.67 27.38
N ARG A 413 19.72 27.36 28.58
CA ARG A 413 20.54 28.30 29.36
C ARG A 413 21.87 28.61 28.66
N ALA A 414 22.58 27.58 28.20
CA ALA A 414 23.83 27.75 27.46
C ALA A 414 23.62 28.53 26.15
N PHE A 415 22.58 28.20 25.38
CA PHE A 415 22.22 28.92 24.16
C PHE A 415 21.92 30.41 24.43
N ARG A 416 21.06 30.73 25.41
CA ARG A 416 20.72 32.11 25.77
C ARG A 416 21.93 32.90 26.27
N GLN A 417 22.86 32.27 26.98
CA GLN A 417 24.12 32.90 27.40
C GLN A 417 25.03 33.26 26.21
N GLN A 418 25.17 32.37 25.22
CA GLN A 418 25.94 32.67 24.01
C GLN A 418 25.25 33.74 23.14
N LEU A 419 23.92 33.71 23.03
CA LEU A 419 23.13 34.71 22.30
C LEU A 419 23.22 36.10 22.95
N ALA A 420 23.16 36.18 24.28
CA ALA A 420 23.37 37.42 25.01
C ALA A 420 24.78 37.99 24.77
N GLY A 421 25.83 37.15 24.84
CA GLY A 421 27.19 37.58 24.52
C GLY A 421 27.38 38.08 23.08
N LEU A 422 26.64 37.54 22.11
CA LEU A 422 26.60 38.07 20.75
C LEU A 422 25.89 39.43 20.68
N ALA A 423 24.74 39.58 21.36
CA ALA A 423 24.01 40.84 21.43
C ALA A 423 24.84 41.94 22.12
N ASP A 424 25.51 41.64 23.24
CA ASP A 424 26.42 42.56 23.93
C ASP A 424 27.59 42.99 23.02
N ALA A 425 28.17 42.06 22.26
CA ALA A 425 29.26 42.35 21.32
C ALA A 425 28.80 43.29 20.18
N VAL A 426 27.60 43.09 19.63
CA VAL A 426 27.00 43.99 18.62
C VAL A 426 26.66 45.35 19.23
N ALA A 427 26.06 45.40 20.41
CA ALA A 427 25.74 46.66 21.09
C ALA A 427 27.00 47.47 21.46
N ALA A 428 28.12 46.78 21.73
CA ALA A 428 29.42 47.39 22.03
C ALA A 428 30.20 47.84 20.78
N SER A 429 29.89 47.34 19.58
CA SER A 429 30.65 47.63 18.35
C SER A 429 30.27 48.97 17.72
N ALA A 430 30.53 50.08 18.42
CA ALA A 430 30.60 51.40 17.80
C ALA A 430 31.91 51.52 17.00
N GLN A 431 31.84 52.10 15.81
CA GLN A 431 32.99 52.37 14.94
C GLN A 431 32.81 53.70 14.22
N ASP A 432 33.92 54.33 13.82
CA ASP A 432 33.89 55.33 12.76
C ASP A 432 33.28 54.69 11.50
N TYR A 433 32.17 55.24 11.03
CA TYR A 433 31.46 54.75 9.85
C TYR A 433 32.33 54.88 8.60
N SER A 434 32.15 53.99 7.63
CA SER A 434 32.76 54.16 6.30
C SER A 434 32.29 55.47 5.67
N THR A 435 33.10 56.09 4.81
CA THR A 435 32.74 57.27 4.00
C THR A 435 31.52 57.07 3.08
N ASN A 436 31.02 55.84 2.96
CA ASN A 436 29.91 55.43 2.11
C ASN A 436 28.71 54.90 2.94
N LEU A 437 28.74 55.12 4.26
CA LEU A 437 27.69 54.74 5.25
C LEU A 437 27.21 53.27 5.17
N SER A 438 28.06 52.34 4.73
CA SER A 438 27.69 50.93 4.55
C SER A 438 27.42 50.22 5.88
N ALA A 439 26.71 49.09 5.81
CA ALA A 439 26.49 48.21 6.97
C ALA A 439 27.80 47.82 7.67
N THR A 440 27.80 47.78 9.01
CA THR A 440 28.99 47.42 9.79
C THR A 440 29.29 45.92 9.68
N HIS A 441 30.53 45.53 9.97
CA HIS A 441 30.88 44.11 10.08
C HIS A 441 30.07 43.40 11.17
N ALA A 442 29.67 44.10 12.24
CA ALA A 442 28.83 43.53 13.28
C ALA A 442 27.39 43.27 12.80
N ALA A 443 26.80 44.18 12.02
CA ALA A 443 25.50 43.95 11.38
C ALA A 443 25.55 42.79 10.38
N MET A 444 26.61 42.70 9.56
CA MET A 444 26.81 41.60 8.62
C MET A 444 27.02 40.25 9.33
N ASP A 445 27.82 40.17 10.39
CA ASP A 445 28.02 38.93 11.16
C ASP A 445 26.74 38.52 11.91
N ALA A 446 26.00 39.47 12.48
CA ALA A 446 24.68 39.23 13.08
C ALA A 446 23.67 38.68 12.05
N ALA A 447 23.62 39.27 10.85
CA ALA A 447 22.76 38.80 9.75
C ALA A 447 23.09 37.36 9.35
N HIS A 448 24.37 37.03 9.13
CA HIS A 448 24.80 35.67 8.79
C HIS A 448 24.48 34.65 9.90
N ARG A 449 24.73 35.00 11.18
CA ARG A 449 24.42 34.11 12.31
C ARG A 449 22.93 33.88 12.48
N LEU A 450 22.10 34.92 12.38
CA LEU A 450 20.66 34.82 12.46
C LEU A 450 20.10 33.96 11.32
N ALA A 451 20.58 34.19 10.10
CA ALA A 451 20.20 33.40 8.92
C ALA A 451 20.59 31.91 9.07
N ALA A 452 21.76 31.59 9.64
CA ALA A 452 22.18 30.21 9.92
C ALA A 452 21.37 29.55 11.05
N LEU A 453 20.89 30.32 12.04
CA LEU A 453 19.98 29.81 13.08
C LEU A 453 18.59 29.50 12.52
N LEU A 454 18.11 30.29 11.55
CA LEU A 454 16.84 30.03 10.85
C LEU A 454 16.93 28.80 9.93
N GLU A 455 18.07 28.58 9.24
CA GLU A 455 18.34 27.32 8.52
C GLU A 455 18.29 26.11 9.47
N VAL A 456 18.85 26.23 10.68
CA VAL A 456 18.75 25.19 11.71
C VAL A 456 17.31 24.97 12.14
N PHE A 457 16.51 26.03 12.33
CA PHE A 457 15.10 25.91 12.69
C PHE A 457 14.27 25.19 11.61
N GLN A 458 14.51 25.46 10.33
CA GLN A 458 13.84 24.77 9.22
C GLN A 458 14.16 23.26 9.14
N THR A 459 15.28 22.82 9.74
CA THR A 459 15.60 21.39 9.88
C THR A 459 15.05 20.74 11.16
N SER A 460 14.22 21.44 11.93
CA SER A 460 13.65 20.96 13.19
C SER A 460 12.54 19.92 12.99
N LEU A 461 12.50 18.92 13.88
CA LEU A 461 11.45 17.90 13.92
C LEU A 461 10.29 18.26 14.88
N LEU A 462 10.24 19.50 15.38
CA LEU A 462 9.19 19.96 16.28
C LEU A 462 7.84 20.12 15.53
N PRO A 463 6.71 19.59 16.05
CA PRO A 463 5.41 19.77 15.42
C PRO A 463 4.99 21.24 15.37
N ALA A 464 4.40 21.67 14.25
CA ALA A 464 3.93 23.03 14.05
C ALA A 464 2.93 23.46 15.15
N GLY A 465 3.28 24.52 15.87
CA GLY A 465 2.48 25.10 16.95
C GLY A 465 3.22 26.31 17.53
N GLU A 466 2.92 27.49 17.00
CA GLU A 466 3.54 28.79 17.34
C GLU A 466 5.09 28.83 17.28
N PRO A 467 5.68 28.78 16.05
CA PRO A 467 7.12 28.99 15.88
C PRO A 467 7.59 30.36 16.38
N GLU A 468 6.70 31.34 16.55
CA GLU A 468 7.06 32.66 17.08
C GLU A 468 7.64 32.59 18.51
N GLY A 469 7.16 31.67 19.37
CA GLY A 469 7.64 31.56 20.76
C GLY A 469 9.09 31.09 20.90
N ASP A 470 9.54 30.19 20.00
CA ASP A 470 10.93 29.69 19.97
C ASP A 470 11.88 30.60 19.15
N LEU A 471 11.34 31.45 18.26
CA LEU A 471 12.12 32.38 17.43
C LEU A 471 12.24 33.80 18.03
N ALA A 472 11.24 34.30 18.77
CA ALA A 472 11.27 35.64 19.36
C ALA A 472 12.55 35.96 20.16
N PRO A 473 13.09 35.04 21.01
CA PRO A 473 14.32 35.31 21.75
C PRO A 473 15.54 35.63 20.87
N LEU A 474 15.56 35.20 19.60
CA LEU A 474 16.63 35.52 18.64
C LEU A 474 16.59 37.01 18.26
N PHE A 475 15.40 37.49 17.88
CA PHE A 475 15.18 38.84 17.40
C PHE A 475 15.13 39.86 18.54
N ASP A 476 14.55 39.50 19.69
CA ASP A 476 14.48 40.37 20.88
C ASP A 476 15.85 40.58 21.55
N ALA A 477 16.82 39.69 21.30
CA ALA A 477 18.21 39.92 21.67
C ALA A 477 18.95 40.79 20.62
N LEU A 478 18.84 40.46 19.34
CA LEU A 478 19.68 41.06 18.29
C LEU A 478 19.18 42.42 17.78
N LEU A 479 17.87 42.63 17.62
CA LEU A 479 17.34 43.88 17.07
C LEU A 479 17.59 45.10 18.01
N PRO A 480 17.39 45.01 19.34
CA PRO A 480 17.75 46.11 20.24
C PRO A 480 19.26 46.38 20.30
N ALA A 481 20.10 45.33 20.19
CA ALA A 481 21.55 45.48 20.12
C ALA A 481 21.99 46.23 18.84
N LEU A 482 21.40 45.89 17.69
CA LEU A 482 21.64 46.58 16.41
C LEU A 482 21.15 48.04 16.44
N ALA A 483 19.99 48.31 17.07
CA ALA A 483 19.49 49.67 17.25
C ALA A 483 20.46 50.51 18.10
N LEU A 484 20.89 49.99 19.26
CA LEU A 484 21.83 50.65 20.16
C LEU A 484 23.23 50.83 19.52
N MET A 485 23.69 49.87 18.71
CA MET A 485 24.89 50.00 17.89
C MET A 485 24.77 51.18 16.91
N CYS A 486 23.64 51.29 16.22
CA CYS A 486 23.38 52.40 15.29
C CYS A 486 23.30 53.75 16.03
N GLU A 487 22.56 53.83 17.14
CA GLU A 487 22.44 55.03 17.98
C GLU A 487 23.78 55.53 18.53
N ARG A 488 24.73 54.63 18.79
CA ARG A 488 26.10 54.97 19.20
C ARG A 488 26.98 55.41 18.03
N SER A 489 26.84 54.76 16.88
CA SER A 489 27.69 55.03 15.71
C SER A 489 27.35 56.33 14.97
N VAL A 490 26.11 56.85 15.11
CA VAL A 490 25.70 58.12 14.46
C VAL A 490 25.93 59.37 15.31
N GLN A 491 26.66 59.28 16.44
CA GLN A 491 26.88 60.41 17.37
C GLN A 491 27.91 61.43 16.83
N GLY A 492 27.53 62.15 15.78
CA GLY A 492 28.35 63.12 15.08
C GLY A 492 28.01 63.31 13.60
N LEU A 493 27.10 62.49 13.04
CA LEU A 493 26.54 62.68 11.69
C LEU A 493 25.43 63.73 11.69
N ASP A 494 25.12 64.27 10.51
CA ASP A 494 23.86 64.98 10.27
C ASP A 494 22.66 64.01 10.22
N ALA A 495 21.46 64.58 10.17
CA ALA A 495 20.22 63.81 10.25
C ALA A 495 20.00 62.86 9.05
N THR A 496 20.47 63.21 7.85
CA THR A 496 20.27 62.40 6.64
C THR A 496 21.27 61.26 6.59
N ASP A 497 22.56 61.54 6.79
CA ASP A 497 23.60 60.51 6.83
C ASP A 497 23.36 59.51 7.99
N ALA A 498 22.88 59.98 9.14
CA ALA A 498 22.49 59.13 10.27
C ALA A 498 21.33 58.17 9.93
N LEU A 499 20.38 58.59 9.09
CA LEU A 499 19.28 57.73 8.63
C LEU A 499 19.74 56.75 7.54
N VAL A 500 20.56 57.19 6.57
CA VAL A 500 21.14 56.31 5.54
C VAL A 500 21.96 55.19 6.18
N PHE A 501 22.77 55.49 7.20
CA PHE A 501 23.51 54.49 7.96
C PHE A 501 22.59 53.47 8.66
N ARG A 502 21.49 53.93 9.29
CA ARG A 502 20.50 53.04 9.94
C ARG A 502 19.81 52.13 8.92
N VAL A 503 19.37 52.67 7.79
CA VAL A 503 18.75 51.92 6.68
C VAL A 503 19.72 50.87 6.13
N ASN A 504 20.98 51.22 5.89
CA ASN A 504 21.99 50.28 5.39
C ASN A 504 22.26 49.13 6.36
N ASN A 505 22.38 49.41 7.67
CA ASN A 505 22.61 48.37 8.68
C ASN A 505 21.41 47.46 8.87
N LEU A 506 20.19 48.00 8.97
CA LEU A 506 19.00 47.20 9.26
C LEU A 506 18.50 46.42 8.03
N SER A 507 18.58 46.99 6.82
CA SER A 507 18.22 46.29 5.58
C SER A 507 19.17 45.12 5.26
N CYS A 508 20.44 45.21 5.67
CA CYS A 508 21.40 44.10 5.61
C CYS A 508 20.94 42.90 6.46
N VAL A 509 20.27 43.14 7.58
CA VAL A 509 19.70 42.09 8.44
C VAL A 509 18.35 41.62 7.91
N GLN A 510 17.56 42.50 7.27
CA GLN A 510 16.27 42.15 6.68
C GLN A 510 16.38 41.20 5.48
N ALA A 511 17.27 41.47 4.52
CA ALA A 511 17.28 40.77 3.24
C ALA A 511 17.46 39.23 3.36
N PRO A 512 18.32 38.69 4.25
CA PRO A 512 18.39 37.26 4.51
C PRO A 512 17.13 36.63 5.13
N LEU A 513 16.20 37.42 5.69
CA LEU A 513 14.96 36.94 6.30
C LEU A 513 13.88 36.60 5.27
N ALA A 514 13.92 37.20 4.08
CA ALA A 514 12.88 37.05 3.05
C ALA A 514 12.68 35.59 2.57
N ARG A 515 13.70 34.73 2.73
CA ARG A 515 13.65 33.29 2.39
C ARG A 515 13.07 32.39 3.48
N PHE A 516 12.71 32.93 4.64
CA PHE A 516 12.19 32.18 5.79
C PHE A 516 10.73 32.58 6.07
N PRO A 517 9.73 31.76 5.67
CA PRO A 517 8.32 32.02 5.97
C PRO A 517 8.03 32.26 7.46
N GLU A 518 8.81 31.63 8.33
CA GLU A 518 8.74 31.69 9.79
C GLU A 518 9.24 33.04 10.33
N ALA A 519 10.13 33.72 9.62
CA ALA A 519 10.66 35.03 10.00
C ALA A 519 9.78 36.21 9.53
N ARG A 520 8.65 35.94 8.88
CA ARG A 520 7.80 36.95 8.20
C ARG A 520 7.36 38.09 9.11
N ALA A 521 7.04 37.81 10.38
CA ALA A 521 6.64 38.84 11.34
C ALA A 521 7.74 39.89 11.58
N TRP A 522 8.99 39.44 11.77
CA TRP A 522 10.14 40.33 11.95
C TRP A 522 10.58 40.99 10.64
N HIS A 523 10.53 40.28 9.51
CA HIS A 523 10.76 40.88 8.20
C HIS A 523 9.80 42.06 7.93
N ALA A 524 8.51 41.89 8.25
CA ALA A 524 7.49 42.92 8.12
C ALA A 524 7.61 44.04 9.17
N ARG A 525 8.07 43.73 10.39
CA ARG A 525 8.41 44.75 11.41
C ARG A 525 9.54 45.65 10.92
N ILE A 526 10.66 45.04 10.53
CA ILE A 526 11.83 45.75 9.98
C ILE A 526 11.45 46.54 8.71
N GLY A 527 10.56 46.00 7.87
CA GLY A 527 10.06 46.71 6.69
C GLY A 527 9.43 48.06 7.04
N ARG A 528 8.53 48.10 8.03
CA ARG A 528 7.91 49.36 8.49
C ARG A 528 8.92 50.35 9.05
N ASP A 529 9.92 49.86 9.81
CA ASP A 529 10.98 50.70 10.35
C ASP A 529 11.83 51.32 9.21
N LEU A 530 12.12 50.55 8.16
CA LEU A 530 12.83 51.00 6.96
C LEU A 530 12.00 51.97 6.10
N ASP A 531 10.73 51.68 5.83
CA ASP A 531 9.85 52.51 5.01
C ASP A 531 9.67 53.92 5.64
N GLU A 532 9.51 53.99 6.96
CA GLU A 532 9.44 55.25 7.70
C GLU A 532 10.76 56.03 7.67
N TRP A 533 11.92 55.36 7.79
CA TRP A 533 13.22 56.04 7.64
C TRP A 533 13.48 56.51 6.20
N LEU A 534 13.07 55.74 5.18
CA LEU A 534 13.14 56.16 3.78
C LEU A 534 12.24 57.38 3.50
N ARG A 535 11.04 57.43 4.10
CA ARG A 535 10.17 58.62 4.07
C ARG A 535 10.87 59.83 4.70
N GLN A 536 11.45 59.68 5.89
CA GLN A 536 12.17 60.77 6.58
C GLN A 536 13.40 61.27 5.79
N VAL A 537 14.21 60.37 5.19
CA VAL A 537 15.31 60.76 4.30
C VAL A 537 14.78 61.54 3.09
N SER A 538 13.71 61.06 2.47
CA SER A 538 13.10 61.71 1.30
C SER A 538 12.56 63.10 1.64
N GLU A 539 12.00 63.29 2.84
CA GLU A 539 11.51 64.58 3.33
C GLU A 539 12.65 65.57 3.62
N LEU A 540 13.77 65.11 4.16
CA LEU A 540 14.95 65.94 4.36
C LEU A 540 15.59 66.38 3.03
N GLU A 541 15.69 65.47 2.05
CA GLU A 541 16.20 65.79 0.71
C GLU A 541 15.26 66.70 -0.09
N ALA A 542 13.96 66.40 -0.13
CA ALA A 542 12.98 67.26 -0.80
C ALA A 542 12.96 68.66 -0.17
N LYS A 543 12.96 68.75 1.17
CA LYS A 543 13.06 70.03 1.88
C LYS A 543 14.37 70.77 1.58
N SER A 544 15.51 70.08 1.55
CA SER A 544 16.82 70.66 1.18
C SER A 544 16.78 71.35 -0.18
N VAL A 545 16.07 70.76 -1.15
CA VAL A 545 15.87 71.35 -2.50
C VAL A 545 14.88 72.52 -2.45
N LEU A 546 13.75 72.39 -1.73
CA LEU A 546 12.72 73.43 -1.65
C LEU A 546 13.17 74.67 -0.85
N ASP A 547 14.00 74.51 0.19
CA ASP A 547 14.63 75.63 0.90
C ASP A 547 15.71 76.30 0.02
N ARG A 548 16.57 75.53 -0.70
CA ARG A 548 17.56 76.07 -1.66
C ARG A 548 16.91 76.88 -2.78
N ALA A 549 15.83 76.38 -3.37
CA ALA A 549 15.12 77.05 -4.46
C ALA A 549 14.21 78.20 -3.99
N GLY A 550 14.09 78.46 -2.69
CA GLY A 550 13.19 79.49 -2.14
C GLY A 550 11.70 79.13 -2.20
N VAL A 551 11.35 77.89 -2.55
CA VAL A 551 9.96 77.40 -2.65
C VAL A 551 9.35 77.17 -1.27
N ALA A 552 10.11 76.68 -0.29
CA ALA A 552 9.58 76.44 1.05
C ALA A 552 9.13 77.71 1.79
N PRO A 553 9.78 78.88 1.65
CA PRO A 553 9.19 80.18 2.01
C PRO A 553 7.89 80.49 1.27
N LEU A 554 7.86 80.33 -0.07
CA LEU A 554 6.68 80.60 -0.89
C LEU A 554 5.46 79.74 -0.50
N LEU A 555 5.66 78.44 -0.26
CA LEU A 555 4.61 77.52 0.20
C LEU A 555 3.95 78.00 1.50
N ARG A 556 4.75 78.50 2.46
CA ARG A 556 4.23 79.09 3.71
C ARG A 556 3.42 80.35 3.43
N SER A 557 3.93 81.28 2.63
CA SER A 557 3.17 82.48 2.24
C SER A 557 1.83 82.16 1.56
N ILE A 558 1.77 81.11 0.74
CA ILE A 558 0.52 80.63 0.12
C ILE A 558 -0.44 80.08 1.19
N GLN A 559 0.05 79.26 2.11
CA GLN A 559 -0.75 78.66 3.20
C GLN A 559 -1.27 79.73 4.17
N ASP A 560 -0.44 80.69 4.58
CA ASP A 560 -0.83 81.83 5.43
C ASP A 560 -1.90 82.68 4.75
N PHE A 561 -1.77 82.93 3.44
CA PHE A 561 -2.76 83.65 2.64
C PHE A 561 -4.09 82.88 2.53
N GLN A 562 -4.05 81.58 2.23
CA GLN A 562 -5.23 80.71 2.21
C GLN A 562 -5.94 80.66 3.58
N TRP A 563 -5.19 80.59 4.68
CA TRP A 563 -5.72 80.65 6.04
C TRP A 563 -6.37 82.02 6.32
N SER A 564 -5.74 83.13 5.90
CA SER A 564 -6.30 84.47 6.09
C SER A 564 -7.61 84.69 5.32
N LEU A 565 -7.76 84.07 4.14
CA LEU A 565 -8.99 84.05 3.36
C LEU A 565 -10.11 83.26 4.06
N GLN A 566 -9.79 82.09 4.62
CA GLN A 566 -10.76 81.27 5.36
C GLN A 566 -11.20 81.90 6.68
N ALA A 567 -10.34 82.71 7.32
CA ALA A 567 -10.64 83.40 8.56
C ALA A 567 -11.45 84.70 8.43
N SER A 568 -11.81 85.14 7.20
CA SER A 568 -12.43 86.45 6.98
C SER A 568 -13.56 86.45 5.94
N GLU A 569 -14.78 86.10 6.36
CA GLU A 569 -15.99 86.05 5.52
C GLU A 569 -16.43 87.39 4.90
N SER A 570 -15.76 88.52 5.17
CA SER A 570 -16.22 89.87 4.80
C SER A 570 -15.20 90.79 4.12
N ALA A 571 -13.97 90.33 3.85
CA ALA A 571 -12.86 91.17 3.37
C ALA A 571 -12.51 91.01 1.86
N SER A 572 -13.51 90.76 1.01
CA SER A 572 -13.35 90.27 -0.38
C SER A 572 -12.82 91.27 -1.44
N SER A 573 -12.21 92.40 -1.06
CA SER A 573 -11.77 93.43 -2.03
C SER A 573 -10.46 94.18 -1.75
N SER A 574 -9.83 94.06 -0.56
CA SER A 574 -8.58 94.78 -0.24
C SER A 574 -7.37 93.88 0.05
N LEU A 575 -7.57 92.61 0.42
CA LEU A 575 -6.48 91.69 0.78
C LEU A 575 -5.59 91.28 -0.42
N ALA A 576 -6.11 91.32 -1.65
CA ALA A 576 -5.44 90.79 -2.84
C ALA A 576 -4.18 91.57 -3.32
N VAL A 577 -3.80 92.65 -2.65
CA VAL A 577 -2.75 93.59 -3.13
C VAL A 577 -1.52 93.66 -2.21
N GLN A 578 -1.58 93.15 -0.97
CA GLN A 578 -0.53 93.33 0.04
C GLN A 578 -0.12 92.06 0.80
N ALA A 579 -0.25 90.88 0.20
CA ALA A 579 0.44 89.68 0.68
C ALA A 579 1.93 89.74 0.29
N GLU A 580 2.79 90.19 1.21
CA GLU A 580 4.25 90.21 0.99
C GLU A 580 4.76 88.80 0.63
N GLY A 581 5.54 88.71 -0.44
CA GLY A 581 6.05 87.43 -0.99
C GLY A 581 5.23 86.85 -2.16
N LEU A 582 3.92 87.13 -2.27
CA LEU A 582 3.04 86.52 -3.30
C LEU A 582 2.91 87.32 -4.61
N ALA A 583 3.74 88.34 -4.84
CA ALA A 583 3.71 89.09 -6.09
C ALA A 583 4.07 88.19 -7.30
N PRO A 584 3.38 88.30 -8.46
CA PRO A 584 3.60 87.39 -9.60
C PRO A 584 5.05 87.29 -10.10
N VAL A 585 5.82 88.38 -10.01
CA VAL A 585 7.25 88.41 -10.35
C VAL A 585 8.07 87.58 -9.36
N THR A 586 7.74 87.61 -8.06
CA THR A 586 8.40 86.79 -7.04
C THR A 586 8.11 85.31 -7.27
N VAL A 587 6.84 84.95 -7.48
CA VAL A 587 6.42 83.57 -7.77
C VAL A 587 7.12 83.03 -9.02
N ALA A 588 7.12 83.78 -10.11
CA ALA A 588 7.81 83.40 -11.35
C ALA A 588 9.34 83.27 -11.16
N THR A 589 9.96 84.12 -10.34
CA THR A 589 11.41 84.05 -10.05
C THR A 589 11.75 82.79 -9.26
N VAL A 590 10.99 82.50 -8.19
CA VAL A 590 11.16 81.29 -7.36
C VAL A 590 10.93 80.02 -8.18
N MET A 591 9.86 79.95 -8.98
CA MET A 591 9.57 78.76 -9.78
C MET A 591 10.54 78.54 -10.94
N ASN A 592 11.10 79.62 -11.55
CA ASN A 592 12.20 79.48 -12.50
C ASN A 592 13.49 78.97 -11.82
N GLY A 593 13.80 79.43 -10.61
CA GLY A 593 14.91 78.90 -9.81
C GLY A 593 14.74 77.42 -9.49
N PHE A 594 13.54 77.02 -9.07
CA PHE A 594 13.19 75.63 -8.80
C PHE A 594 13.30 74.73 -10.03
N CYS A 595 12.76 75.18 -11.18
CA CYS A 595 12.92 74.44 -12.44
C CYS A 595 14.40 74.32 -12.86
N SER A 596 15.24 75.32 -12.56
CA SER A 596 16.68 75.23 -12.81
C SER A 596 17.36 74.20 -11.90
N GLU A 597 17.11 74.23 -10.58
CA GLU A 597 17.66 73.25 -9.62
C GLU A 597 17.27 71.81 -10.03
N LEU A 598 16.01 71.58 -10.43
CA LEU A 598 15.52 70.27 -10.87
C LEU A 598 16.27 69.70 -12.09
N THR A 599 16.84 70.53 -12.97
CA THR A 599 17.63 70.04 -14.13
C THR A 599 19.06 69.63 -13.77
N THR A 600 19.57 70.05 -12.61
CA THR A 600 20.94 69.77 -12.12
C THR A 600 20.95 69.01 -10.80
N ILE A 601 19.81 68.44 -10.40
CA ILE A 601 19.59 67.85 -9.09
C ILE A 601 20.40 66.55 -8.89
N ALA A 602 21.04 66.43 -7.72
CA ALA A 602 21.76 65.24 -7.30
C ALA A 602 21.54 65.00 -5.81
N PHE A 603 21.39 63.72 -5.43
CA PHE A 603 21.09 63.28 -4.07
C PHE A 603 22.17 62.31 -3.57
N PRO A 604 23.38 62.79 -3.20
CA PRO A 604 24.51 61.92 -2.89
C PRO A 604 24.27 60.99 -1.69
N GLN A 605 23.39 61.37 -0.77
CA GLN A 605 22.88 60.52 0.31
C GLN A 605 22.07 59.32 -0.19
N LEU A 606 21.20 59.51 -1.20
CA LEU A 606 20.42 58.42 -1.77
C LEU A 606 21.32 57.42 -2.51
N GLU A 607 22.38 57.88 -3.17
CA GLU A 607 23.34 56.98 -3.84
C GLU A 607 24.09 56.08 -2.85
N GLN A 608 24.23 56.50 -1.58
CA GLN A 608 24.82 55.70 -0.50
C GLN A 608 23.89 54.64 0.08
N LEU A 609 22.59 54.62 -0.27
CA LEU A 609 21.70 53.50 0.07
C LEU A 609 22.17 52.24 -0.65
N ALA A 610 22.57 51.21 0.10
CA ALA A 610 23.27 50.04 -0.43
C ALA A 610 22.38 49.13 -1.30
N GLN A 611 21.08 49.05 -0.99
CA GLN A 611 20.12 48.23 -1.74
C GLN A 611 19.46 49.03 -2.88
N PRO A 612 19.55 48.57 -4.15
CA PRO A 612 18.98 49.30 -5.29
C PRO A 612 17.49 49.61 -5.17
N ALA A 613 16.67 48.66 -4.71
CA ALA A 613 15.23 48.86 -4.57
C ALA A 613 14.88 49.95 -3.54
N LEU A 614 15.62 50.03 -2.43
CA LEU A 614 15.42 51.08 -1.42
C LEU A 614 15.87 52.45 -1.94
N ARG A 615 16.94 52.50 -2.74
CA ARG A 615 17.40 53.70 -3.45
C ARG A 615 16.36 54.21 -4.44
N GLU A 616 15.77 53.32 -5.24
CA GLU A 616 14.73 53.67 -6.20
C GLU A 616 13.44 54.14 -5.51
N ASN A 617 13.03 53.48 -4.42
CA ASN A 617 11.91 53.94 -3.59
C ASN A 617 12.15 55.34 -3.02
N ALA A 618 13.30 55.61 -2.41
CA ALA A 618 13.63 56.93 -1.87
C ALA A 618 13.68 58.04 -2.94
N ARG A 619 14.26 57.75 -4.12
CA ARG A 619 14.24 58.67 -5.26
C ARG A 619 12.80 58.97 -5.72
N LEU A 620 11.93 57.96 -5.77
CA LEU A 620 10.52 58.11 -6.14
C LEU A 620 9.73 58.93 -5.11
N LEU A 621 9.93 58.68 -3.82
CA LEU A 621 9.33 59.45 -2.72
C LEU A 621 9.76 60.92 -2.76
N THR A 622 11.07 61.17 -2.90
CA THR A 622 11.62 62.53 -3.02
C THR A 622 11.06 63.25 -4.26
N ALA A 623 11.05 62.59 -5.42
CA ALA A 623 10.48 63.15 -6.65
C ALA A 623 8.96 63.44 -6.52
N THR A 624 8.21 62.57 -5.84
CA THR A 624 6.77 62.75 -5.58
C THR A 624 6.51 63.99 -4.71
N GLN A 625 7.32 64.24 -3.69
CA GLN A 625 7.20 65.44 -2.85
C GLN A 625 7.56 66.73 -3.59
N LEU A 626 8.60 66.69 -4.43
CA LEU A 626 8.98 67.84 -5.28
C LEU A 626 7.91 68.13 -6.34
N ALA A 627 7.28 67.09 -6.90
CA ALA A 627 6.14 67.22 -7.81
C ALA A 627 4.88 67.75 -7.10
N ALA A 628 4.60 67.31 -5.87
CA ALA A 628 3.48 67.82 -5.07
C ALA A 628 3.68 69.30 -4.69
N ALA A 629 4.90 69.71 -4.35
CA ALA A 629 5.24 71.11 -4.12
C ALA A 629 5.08 71.96 -5.39
N TYR A 630 5.46 71.44 -6.57
CA TYR A 630 5.21 72.09 -7.86
C TYR A 630 3.71 72.26 -8.11
N ALA A 631 2.94 71.18 -7.97
CA ALA A 631 1.49 71.16 -8.20
C ALA A 631 0.77 72.15 -7.28
N PHE A 632 1.08 72.18 -5.98
CA PHE A 632 0.46 73.11 -5.04
C PHE A 632 0.68 74.59 -5.41
N VAL A 633 1.88 74.96 -5.90
CA VAL A 633 2.12 76.34 -6.38
C VAL A 633 1.43 76.58 -7.72
N TYR A 634 1.41 75.60 -8.63
CA TYR A 634 0.74 75.69 -9.93
C TYR A 634 -0.77 75.89 -9.77
N ASP A 635 -1.42 75.04 -8.97
CA ASP A 635 -2.86 75.08 -8.70
C ASP A 635 -3.24 76.39 -7.99
N PHE A 636 -2.43 76.86 -7.03
CA PHE A 636 -2.64 78.17 -6.40
C PHE A 636 -2.61 79.32 -7.41
N VAL A 637 -1.62 79.33 -8.33
CA VAL A 637 -1.53 80.36 -9.38
C VAL A 637 -2.71 80.27 -10.36
N TYR A 638 -3.16 79.05 -10.68
CA TYR A 638 -4.28 78.81 -11.59
C TYR A 638 -5.62 79.25 -10.98
N ASP A 639 -5.90 78.86 -9.72
CA ASP A 639 -7.10 79.26 -8.98
C ASP A 639 -7.13 80.77 -8.72
N LEU A 640 -5.98 81.40 -8.42
CA LEU A 640 -5.89 82.86 -8.29
C LEU A 640 -6.25 83.57 -9.61
N LEU A 641 -5.83 83.00 -10.76
CA LEU A 641 -6.18 83.50 -12.09
C LEU A 641 -7.69 83.36 -12.35
N ALA A 642 -8.29 82.23 -11.99
CA ALA A 642 -9.73 81.99 -12.11
C ALA A 642 -10.55 82.94 -11.21
N LEU A 643 -10.10 83.18 -9.98
CA LEU A 643 -10.73 84.12 -9.04
C LEU A 643 -10.68 85.56 -9.56
N LEU A 644 -9.55 85.98 -10.13
CA LEU A 644 -9.39 87.29 -10.78
C LEU A 644 -10.31 87.45 -11.99
N LEU A 645 -10.44 86.42 -12.84
CA LEU A 645 -11.37 86.44 -13.98
C LEU A 645 -12.84 86.53 -13.52
N ALA A 646 -13.21 85.81 -12.46
CA ALA A 646 -14.56 85.89 -11.87
C ALA A 646 -14.84 87.29 -11.29
N LEU A 647 -13.89 87.88 -10.57
CA LEU A 647 -13.99 89.25 -10.04
C LEU A 647 -14.12 90.30 -11.15
N VAL A 648 -13.41 90.14 -12.27
CA VAL A 648 -13.54 91.01 -13.45
C VAL A 648 -14.94 90.90 -14.08
N ALA A 649 -15.52 89.70 -14.17
CA ALA A 649 -16.89 89.51 -14.66
C ALA A 649 -17.95 90.17 -13.74
N VAL A 650 -17.76 90.10 -12.42
CA VAL A 650 -18.62 90.77 -11.42
C VAL A 650 -18.44 92.30 -11.45
N ALA A 651 -17.24 92.79 -11.75
CA ALA A 651 -16.99 94.22 -11.95
C ALA A 651 -17.66 94.74 -13.25
N GLN A 652 -17.57 93.99 -14.35
CA GLN A 652 -18.15 94.38 -15.65
C GLN A 652 -19.69 94.42 -15.62
N THR A 653 -20.33 93.47 -14.94
CA THR A 653 -21.80 93.45 -14.79
C THR A 653 -22.35 94.64 -14.01
N ARG A 654 -21.59 95.22 -13.06
CA ARG A 654 -21.98 96.44 -12.32
C ARG A 654 -21.90 97.75 -13.12
N VAL A 655 -21.38 97.73 -14.34
CA VAL A 655 -21.27 98.93 -15.21
C VAL A 655 -22.39 98.96 -16.27
N GLY A 656 -23.11 97.86 -16.48
CA GLY A 656 -24.03 97.69 -17.61
C GLY A 656 -25.41 98.38 -17.52
N GLU A 657 -25.88 98.77 -16.33
CA GLU A 657 -27.28 99.22 -16.14
C GLU A 657 -27.51 100.73 -16.32
N SER A 658 -26.56 101.50 -16.86
CA SER A 658 -26.59 102.97 -16.86
C SER A 658 -26.46 103.67 -18.25
N ALA A 659 -26.76 102.98 -19.35
CA ALA A 659 -26.98 103.56 -20.68
C ALA A 659 -27.61 102.52 -21.63
N ALA A 660 -28.48 102.84 -22.60
CA ALA A 660 -29.38 103.98 -22.82
C ALA A 660 -30.42 103.53 -23.90
N SER A 661 -31.49 104.29 -24.11
CA SER A 661 -32.54 103.99 -25.11
C SER A 661 -32.11 104.16 -26.57
N ASP A 662 -32.89 103.57 -27.48
CA ASP A 662 -33.10 103.83 -28.92
C ASP A 662 -32.26 104.95 -29.60
N GLY A 663 -31.69 104.77 -30.80
CA GLY A 663 -31.70 103.62 -31.72
C GLY A 663 -32.13 103.99 -33.15
N ASP A 664 -31.38 103.55 -34.16
CA ASP A 664 -31.85 103.45 -35.56
C ASP A 664 -31.03 102.39 -36.34
N ASN A 665 -31.51 101.91 -37.49
CA ASN A 665 -31.06 100.63 -38.08
C ASN A 665 -31.22 100.56 -39.62
N ARG A 666 -30.46 99.63 -40.24
CA ARG A 666 -30.49 99.15 -41.65
C ARG A 666 -29.79 100.04 -42.69
N PHE A 667 -29.10 99.52 -43.73
CA PHE A 667 -28.53 98.19 -44.08
C PHE A 667 -27.35 98.50 -45.07
N VAL A 668 -26.31 97.68 -45.26
CA VAL A 668 -26.20 96.56 -46.24
C VAL A 668 -24.82 95.86 -46.11
N ALA A 669 -24.80 94.54 -46.33
CA ALA A 669 -23.72 93.58 -46.70
C ALA A 669 -22.26 94.06 -46.98
N ALA A 670 -21.20 93.25 -46.80
CA ALA A 670 -21.04 91.90 -46.20
C ALA A 670 -19.54 91.54 -46.05
N GLY A 671 -19.22 90.43 -45.36
CA GLY A 671 -17.94 89.71 -45.51
C GLY A 671 -17.01 89.68 -44.29
N GLY A 672 -17.45 89.11 -43.16
CA GLY A 672 -16.61 88.86 -41.99
C GLY A 672 -16.60 87.39 -41.58
N GLY A 673 -15.41 86.83 -41.33
CA GLY A 673 -15.22 85.48 -40.77
C GLY A 673 -14.38 85.58 -39.51
N SER A 674 -14.99 85.36 -38.35
CA SER A 674 -14.31 85.41 -37.04
C SER A 674 -13.89 84.01 -36.59
N LEU A 675 -12.77 83.88 -35.88
CA LEU A 675 -12.39 82.62 -35.25
C LEU A 675 -13.35 82.33 -34.09
N MET A 676 -13.90 81.10 -34.07
CA MET A 676 -14.46 80.54 -32.84
C MET A 676 -13.34 79.87 -32.04
N PHE A 677 -13.26 80.22 -30.76
CA PHE A 677 -12.76 79.30 -29.73
C PHE A 677 -13.94 79.02 -28.80
N VAL A 678 -14.33 77.74 -28.70
CA VAL A 678 -15.45 77.30 -27.88
C VAL A 678 -14.91 76.83 -26.53
N PRO A 679 -15.41 77.35 -25.39
CA PRO A 679 -15.10 76.79 -24.08
C PRO A 679 -16.06 75.65 -23.76
N ASP A 680 -15.55 74.46 -23.39
CA ASP A 680 -16.25 73.59 -22.44
C ASP A 680 -15.38 72.46 -21.86
N SER A 681 -15.90 71.80 -20.81
CA SER A 681 -15.42 70.53 -20.25
C SER A 681 -13.97 70.45 -19.72
N ASN A 682 -13.72 71.04 -18.55
CA ASN A 682 -12.64 70.55 -17.65
C ASN A 682 -12.93 70.66 -16.14
N VAL A 683 -14.17 71.00 -15.76
CA VAL A 683 -14.59 71.19 -14.35
C VAL A 683 -14.77 69.84 -13.60
N ALA A 684 -14.78 68.71 -14.31
CA ALA A 684 -15.10 67.39 -13.76
C ALA A 684 -13.96 66.67 -13.01
N VAL A 685 -12.71 67.13 -13.13
CA VAL A 685 -11.55 66.44 -12.53
C VAL A 685 -11.34 66.83 -11.06
N VAL A 686 -11.47 68.13 -10.75
CA VAL A 686 -11.23 68.67 -9.39
C VAL A 686 -12.32 68.22 -8.40
N SER A 687 -13.55 67.97 -8.87
CA SER A 687 -14.63 67.41 -8.04
C SER A 687 -14.43 65.93 -7.70
N ALA A 688 -13.79 65.15 -8.58
CA ALA A 688 -13.56 63.72 -8.36
C ALA A 688 -12.53 63.47 -7.24
N VAL A 689 -11.47 64.27 -7.16
CA VAL A 689 -10.42 64.12 -6.14
C VAL A 689 -10.96 64.44 -4.74
N ARG A 690 -11.63 65.58 -4.56
CA ARG A 690 -12.25 65.96 -3.26
C ARG A 690 -13.34 64.98 -2.80
N ALA A 691 -14.07 64.35 -3.73
CA ALA A 691 -15.03 63.32 -3.39
C ALA A 691 -14.37 62.04 -2.85
N HIS A 692 -13.14 61.72 -3.29
CA HIS A 692 -12.45 60.51 -2.87
C HIS A 692 -11.86 60.64 -1.46
N GLU A 693 -11.26 61.79 -1.12
CA GLU A 693 -10.77 62.07 0.25
C GLU A 693 -11.92 62.09 1.28
N SER A 694 -13.10 62.58 0.89
CA SER A 694 -14.28 62.59 1.76
C SER A 694 -14.84 61.20 2.06
N ALA A 695 -14.64 60.21 1.19
CA ALA A 695 -15.16 58.85 1.38
C ALA A 695 -14.24 57.97 2.24
N VAL A 696 -12.93 58.25 2.28
CA VAL A 696 -11.93 57.39 2.94
C VAL A 696 -11.88 57.59 4.47
N ASN A 697 -12.49 58.65 5.01
CA ASN A 697 -12.48 58.92 6.46
C ASN A 697 -13.66 58.28 7.25
N ASP A 698 -14.80 57.98 6.61
CA ASP A 698 -15.97 57.45 7.33
C ASP A 698 -15.92 55.91 7.54
N ASP A 699 -15.33 55.14 6.62
CA ASP A 699 -15.29 53.67 6.69
C ASP A 699 -14.37 53.10 7.79
N LYS A 700 -13.62 53.93 8.52
CA LYS A 700 -12.80 53.49 9.67
C LYS A 700 -13.59 53.24 10.96
N ALA A 701 -14.91 53.44 10.96
CA ALA A 701 -15.75 53.28 12.14
C ALA A 701 -16.39 51.89 12.33
N ALA A 702 -16.38 51.01 11.32
CA ALA A 702 -17.31 49.86 11.27
C ALA A 702 -16.76 48.54 10.70
N ALA A 703 -15.56 48.08 11.10
CA ALA A 703 -15.04 46.77 10.70
C ALA A 703 -14.22 46.05 11.80
N THR A 704 -14.91 45.49 12.79
CA THR A 704 -14.36 44.47 13.71
C THR A 704 -15.26 43.24 13.67
N VAL A 705 -14.67 42.04 13.74
CA VAL A 705 -15.30 40.70 13.78
C VAL A 705 -15.67 40.05 12.43
N ALA A 706 -14.78 39.14 12.00
CA ALA A 706 -14.99 37.84 11.33
C ALA A 706 -15.74 37.71 9.96
N GLY A 707 -15.23 36.80 9.13
CA GLY A 707 -15.96 36.22 7.98
C GLY A 707 -15.07 35.93 6.76
N GLU A 708 -15.08 34.70 6.27
CA GLU A 708 -14.49 34.31 4.98
C GLU A 708 -15.53 34.47 3.85
N ALA A 709 -15.17 35.02 2.68
CA ALA A 709 -15.62 34.60 1.33
C ALA A 709 -15.22 35.59 0.20
N ASP A 710 -15.04 35.03 -1.00
CA ASP A 710 -15.14 35.60 -2.36
C ASP A 710 -14.66 37.04 -2.67
N VAL A 711 -13.61 37.12 -3.50
CA VAL A 711 -13.16 38.35 -4.18
C VAL A 711 -13.97 38.55 -5.47
N ALA A 712 -14.88 39.52 -5.48
CA ALA A 712 -15.61 39.93 -6.68
C ALA A 712 -14.82 40.95 -7.53
N SER A 713 -14.72 40.73 -8.84
CA SER A 713 -13.96 41.58 -9.77
C SER A 713 -14.77 42.76 -10.32
N THR A 714 -14.56 43.95 -9.76
CA THR A 714 -15.22 45.18 -10.22
C THR A 714 -14.65 45.67 -11.55
N THR A 715 -15.46 45.67 -12.62
CA THR A 715 -15.05 46.14 -13.95
C THR A 715 -15.71 47.48 -14.29
N THR A 716 -14.92 48.55 -14.40
CA THR A 716 -15.39 49.88 -14.82
C THR A 716 -14.96 50.16 -16.27
N LYS A 717 -15.92 50.43 -17.16
CA LYS A 717 -15.64 50.75 -18.58
C LYS A 717 -15.42 52.24 -18.80
N LEU A 718 -14.36 52.59 -19.52
CA LEU A 718 -14.15 53.94 -20.07
C LEU A 718 -13.63 53.85 -21.52
N GLY A 719 -14.55 53.85 -22.49
CA GLY A 719 -14.21 53.73 -23.92
C GLY A 719 -13.76 52.31 -24.34
N ASP A 720 -13.12 52.24 -25.51
CA ASP A 720 -12.71 50.99 -26.18
C ASP A 720 -11.34 50.45 -25.72
N SER A 721 -11.02 50.61 -24.43
CA SER A 721 -9.82 50.05 -23.79
C SER A 721 -10.19 49.45 -22.44
N THR A 722 -9.79 48.19 -22.19
CA THR A 722 -10.03 47.51 -20.92
C THR A 722 -8.73 47.38 -20.16
N ILE A 723 -8.66 47.99 -18.97
CA ILE A 723 -7.57 47.77 -18.01
C ILE A 723 -8.04 46.71 -17.02
N VAL A 724 -7.22 45.69 -16.81
CA VAL A 724 -7.38 44.71 -15.72
C VAL A 724 -6.20 44.92 -14.78
N LEU A 725 -6.48 45.12 -13.50
CA LEU A 725 -5.48 45.20 -12.45
C LEU A 725 -5.47 43.87 -11.70
N ASP A 726 -4.31 43.23 -11.65
CA ASP A 726 -4.02 42.08 -10.78
C ASP A 726 -2.71 42.37 -10.02
N ALA A 727 -2.60 41.85 -8.80
CA ALA A 727 -1.89 42.50 -7.71
C ALA A 727 -0.35 42.36 -7.70
N ASN A 728 0.29 41.85 -8.76
CA ASN A 728 1.74 41.54 -8.74
C ASN A 728 2.54 41.75 -10.05
N THR A 729 1.94 42.06 -11.20
CA THR A 729 2.73 42.31 -12.43
C THR A 729 2.09 43.32 -13.38
N VAL A 730 2.86 44.31 -13.83
CA VAL A 730 2.48 45.23 -14.91
C VAL A 730 3.02 44.72 -16.24
N THR A 731 2.15 44.23 -17.11
CA THR A 731 2.47 43.85 -18.50
C THR A 731 1.48 44.48 -19.48
N VAL A 732 1.98 45.40 -20.32
CA VAL A 732 1.20 46.00 -21.41
C VAL A 732 1.36 45.15 -22.67
N THR A 733 0.26 44.56 -23.13
CA THR A 733 0.26 43.70 -24.33
C THR A 733 -0.79 44.19 -25.34
N THR A 734 -0.37 44.49 -26.57
CA THR A 734 -1.27 44.95 -27.65
C THR A 734 -1.11 44.10 -28.91
N THR A 735 -2.19 43.43 -29.31
CA THR A 735 -2.29 42.55 -30.49
C THR A 735 -3.78 42.35 -30.80
N ALA A 736 -4.29 42.27 -32.03
CA ALA A 736 -3.70 42.35 -33.38
C ALA A 736 -4.79 42.91 -34.36
N GLY A 737 -4.62 43.13 -35.66
CA GLY A 737 -3.48 42.98 -36.58
C GLY A 737 -3.90 42.50 -37.99
N SER A 738 -2.90 42.29 -38.87
CA SER A 738 -2.99 41.74 -40.24
C SER A 738 -3.43 42.73 -41.36
N SER A 739 -2.96 42.63 -42.61
CA SER A 739 -1.93 41.73 -43.20
C SER A 739 -1.16 42.43 -44.34
N PHE A 740 0.11 42.08 -44.58
CA PHE A 740 0.95 42.69 -45.64
C PHE A 740 1.80 41.64 -46.39
N LYS A 741 2.28 41.98 -47.59
CA LYS A 741 3.02 41.07 -48.49
C LYS A 741 4.01 41.83 -49.40
N SER A 742 4.95 41.11 -50.03
CA SER A 742 6.16 41.57 -50.78
C SER A 742 7.23 42.26 -49.89
N ALA A 743 8.54 41.93 -49.90
CA ALA A 743 9.55 41.62 -50.96
C ALA A 743 10.23 42.90 -51.53
N SER A 744 11.54 42.98 -51.81
CA SER A 744 12.69 42.03 -51.70
C SER A 744 14.06 42.77 -51.60
N ASP A 745 15.17 42.03 -51.45
CA ASP A 745 16.56 42.37 -51.84
C ASP A 745 17.32 43.52 -51.11
N SER A 746 18.68 43.61 -51.05
CA SER A 746 19.76 42.60 -51.17
C SER A 746 21.16 43.17 -50.82
N ALA A 747 22.02 42.37 -50.14
CA ALA A 747 23.51 42.47 -50.10
C ALA A 747 24.16 43.79 -49.57
N VAL A 748 25.48 43.92 -49.30
CA VAL A 748 26.75 43.14 -49.46
C VAL A 748 27.65 43.45 -48.21
N ASP A 749 28.83 42.91 -47.89
CA ASP A 749 29.84 41.94 -48.43
C ASP A 749 30.63 41.32 -47.24
N ALA A 750 31.64 40.49 -47.53
CA ALA A 750 32.98 40.49 -46.91
C ALA A 750 33.35 39.39 -45.88
N LYS A 751 33.87 38.28 -46.43
CA LYS A 751 35.13 37.59 -46.02
C LYS A 751 35.15 36.82 -44.66
N LYS A 752 35.85 35.69 -44.52
CA LYS A 752 36.64 34.86 -45.47
C LYS A 752 36.70 33.39 -45.00
N ALA A 753 37.06 32.48 -45.90
CA ALA A 753 37.38 31.08 -45.60
C ALA A 753 38.65 30.93 -44.71
N SER A 754 38.95 29.74 -44.16
CA SER A 754 39.75 28.73 -44.90
C SER A 754 39.68 27.30 -44.31
N LEU A 755 39.48 26.31 -45.20
CA LEU A 755 40.22 25.03 -45.36
C LEU A 755 40.64 24.23 -44.09
N SER A 756 40.10 23.02 -43.85
CA SER A 756 40.46 21.69 -44.43
C SER A 756 41.61 21.00 -43.66
N THR A 757 41.93 19.70 -43.76
CA THR A 757 41.55 18.56 -44.66
C THR A 757 41.78 17.27 -43.81
N GLN A 758 40.90 16.26 -43.75
CA GLN A 758 40.58 15.20 -44.74
C GLN A 758 41.65 14.08 -44.87
N ALA A 759 41.19 12.81 -44.82
CA ALA A 759 41.92 11.54 -45.04
C ALA A 759 43.02 11.17 -44.00
N GLY A 760 43.40 9.89 -43.82
CA GLY A 760 42.79 8.63 -44.31
C GLY A 760 43.79 7.45 -44.42
N ALA A 761 43.25 6.23 -44.50
CA ALA A 761 43.89 4.93 -44.87
C ALA A 761 44.94 4.27 -43.92
N ASP A 762 44.57 3.08 -43.44
CA ASP A 762 45.22 1.76 -43.57
C ASP A 762 46.68 1.44 -43.12
N HIS A 763 46.88 0.13 -42.87
CA HIS A 763 48.13 -0.63 -42.61
C HIS A 763 48.82 -0.47 -41.23
N ASP A 764 49.54 -1.46 -40.67
CA ASP A 764 49.45 -2.94 -40.74
C ASP A 764 50.28 -3.59 -39.57
N ALA A 765 50.05 -4.87 -39.28
CA ALA A 765 50.96 -5.88 -38.70
C ALA A 765 51.80 -5.64 -37.40
N THR A 766 51.42 -6.38 -36.33
CA THR A 766 52.30 -7.08 -35.33
C THR A 766 53.11 -6.21 -34.32
N VAL A 767 53.49 -6.61 -33.09
CA VAL A 767 53.81 -7.92 -32.44
C VAL A 767 53.41 -7.95 -30.93
N ALA A 768 53.09 -9.15 -30.43
CA ALA A 768 52.92 -9.68 -29.05
C ALA A 768 53.15 -8.85 -27.75
N GLY A 769 52.33 -9.16 -26.73
CA GLY A 769 52.55 -8.87 -25.29
C GLY A 769 51.42 -9.44 -24.41
N GLU A 770 51.72 -10.05 -23.26
CA GLU A 770 50.76 -10.73 -22.37
C GLU A 770 50.22 -9.84 -21.24
N ALA A 771 48.91 -9.91 -20.94
CA ALA A 771 48.32 -9.84 -19.58
C ALA A 771 46.79 -9.98 -19.62
N ASP A 772 46.21 -10.71 -18.67
CA ASP A 772 44.76 -10.99 -18.61
C ASP A 772 43.98 -9.90 -17.86
N THR A 773 42.95 -9.30 -18.46
CA THR A 773 42.00 -8.37 -17.79
C THR A 773 40.61 -8.42 -18.43
N PRO A 774 39.51 -8.38 -17.63
CA PRO A 774 38.15 -8.49 -18.15
C PRO A 774 37.64 -7.18 -18.76
N PRO A 775 36.89 -7.21 -19.89
CA PRO A 775 36.55 -6.00 -20.64
C PRO A 775 35.35 -5.22 -20.08
N THR A 776 35.53 -3.91 -19.92
CA THR A 776 34.45 -2.94 -19.71
C THR A 776 33.83 -2.52 -21.04
N ASN A 777 32.58 -2.92 -21.32
CA ASN A 777 31.96 -2.74 -22.63
C ASN A 777 30.89 -1.63 -22.66
N ASN A 778 31.31 -0.38 -22.49
CA ASN A 778 30.45 0.80 -22.65
C ASN A 778 30.38 1.20 -24.14
N ARG A 779 29.33 0.77 -24.84
CA ARG A 779 28.99 1.30 -26.17
C ARG A 779 27.46 1.42 -26.33
N PRO A 780 26.92 2.58 -26.77
CA PRO A 780 25.49 2.71 -27.01
C PRO A 780 25.05 1.86 -28.22
N PRO A 781 23.78 1.41 -28.25
CA PRO A 781 23.22 0.67 -29.39
C PRO A 781 23.07 1.58 -30.63
N PRO A 782 23.05 1.01 -31.85
CA PRO A 782 22.83 1.76 -33.08
C PRO A 782 21.39 2.31 -33.18
N PRO A 783 21.17 3.39 -33.95
CA PRO A 783 19.84 3.95 -34.17
C PRO A 783 18.95 3.02 -35.03
N PRO A 784 17.61 3.09 -34.88
CA PRO A 784 16.69 2.24 -35.62
C PRO A 784 16.60 2.63 -37.11
N PRO A 785 16.32 1.65 -38.01
CA PRO A 785 16.16 1.93 -39.44
C PRO A 785 14.85 2.67 -39.73
N SER A 786 14.91 3.66 -40.63
CA SER A 786 13.74 4.45 -41.06
C SER A 786 12.80 3.64 -41.99
N PRO A 787 11.47 3.89 -41.96
CA PRO A 787 10.50 3.06 -42.66
C PRO A 787 10.44 3.31 -44.18
N GLY A 788 10.79 2.28 -44.96
CA GLY A 788 10.50 2.20 -46.41
C GLY A 788 9.12 1.61 -46.69
N ALA A 789 8.41 2.12 -47.70
CA ALA A 789 7.00 1.78 -47.96
C ALA A 789 6.78 0.80 -49.12
N ASN A 790 5.64 0.08 -49.07
CA ASN A 790 5.07 -0.83 -50.09
C ASN A 790 5.87 -2.14 -50.35
N THR A 791 5.26 -3.33 -50.40
CA THR A 791 3.92 -3.68 -50.93
C THR A 791 3.22 -4.87 -50.23
N ARG A 792 1.89 -4.75 -50.06
CA ARG A 792 0.85 -5.82 -50.06
C ARG A 792 1.15 -7.20 -49.41
N GLY A 793 0.52 -7.44 -48.26
CA GLY A 793 -0.46 -8.55 -48.18
C GLY A 793 -0.07 -9.87 -47.48
N SER A 794 0.34 -9.83 -46.22
CA SER A 794 0.19 -10.96 -45.27
C SER A 794 0.12 -10.41 -43.83
N ASP A 795 -0.57 -11.12 -42.93
CA ASP A 795 -0.88 -10.60 -41.59
C ASP A 795 0.34 -10.57 -40.65
N SER A 796 0.63 -9.37 -40.13
CA SER A 796 1.66 -9.14 -39.09
C SER A 796 1.07 -8.95 -37.68
N ARG A 797 -0.23 -9.21 -37.48
CA ARG A 797 -0.96 -9.05 -36.21
C ARG A 797 -1.61 -10.36 -35.72
N SER A 798 -0.95 -11.49 -35.96
CA SER A 798 -1.47 -12.83 -35.65
C SER A 798 -1.54 -13.17 -34.15
N HIS A 799 -0.71 -12.55 -33.32
CA HIS A 799 -0.63 -12.87 -31.89
C HIS A 799 -1.76 -12.20 -31.07
N VAL A 800 -2.32 -12.94 -30.10
CA VAL A 800 -3.51 -12.52 -29.32
C VAL A 800 -3.30 -11.22 -28.53
N GLN A 801 -2.06 -10.92 -28.16
CA GLN A 801 -1.61 -9.67 -27.54
C GLN A 801 -2.13 -8.41 -28.29
N PHE A 802 -2.16 -8.44 -29.62
CA PHE A 802 -2.67 -7.30 -30.41
C PHE A 802 -4.18 -7.13 -30.23
N ALA A 803 -4.94 -8.22 -30.16
CA ALA A 803 -6.37 -8.16 -29.92
C ALA A 803 -6.71 -7.68 -28.50
N ILE A 804 -5.92 -8.05 -27.50
CA ILE A 804 -6.08 -7.62 -26.11
C ILE A 804 -5.75 -6.11 -25.98
N ARG A 805 -4.64 -5.64 -26.58
CA ARG A 805 -4.27 -4.22 -26.64
C ARG A 805 -5.34 -3.39 -27.35
N ASP A 806 -5.76 -3.80 -28.54
CA ASP A 806 -6.85 -3.16 -29.32
C ASP A 806 -8.21 -3.21 -28.58
N GLY A 807 -8.38 -4.04 -27.54
CA GLY A 807 -9.66 -4.27 -26.86
C GLY A 807 -10.68 -5.09 -27.65
N ARG A 808 -10.24 -5.77 -28.71
CA ARG A 808 -11.02 -6.77 -29.45
C ARG A 808 -11.19 -8.08 -28.68
N GLU A 809 -10.24 -8.37 -27.78
CA GLU A 809 -10.27 -9.49 -26.84
C GLU A 809 -10.09 -8.99 -25.40
N LYS A 810 -10.56 -9.79 -24.43
CA LYS A 810 -10.29 -9.58 -22.99
C LYS A 810 -9.13 -10.48 -22.54
N SER A 811 -8.38 -10.05 -21.53
CA SER A 811 -7.40 -10.90 -20.86
C SER A 811 -8.12 -11.99 -20.06
N ARG A 812 -7.90 -13.26 -20.40
CA ARG A 812 -8.32 -14.44 -19.65
C ARG A 812 -7.06 -15.18 -19.23
N GLY A 813 -6.56 -14.88 -18.04
CA GLY A 813 -5.23 -15.31 -17.62
C GLY A 813 -5.16 -16.06 -16.31
N VAL A 814 -3.90 -16.36 -15.96
CA VAL A 814 -3.49 -16.99 -14.72
C VAL A 814 -2.07 -16.52 -14.40
N ASN A 815 -1.70 -16.41 -13.13
CA ASN A 815 -0.35 -15.99 -12.78
C ASN A 815 0.61 -17.19 -12.73
N LEU A 816 1.90 -16.90 -12.82
CA LEU A 816 3.01 -17.81 -12.58
C LEU A 816 3.61 -17.55 -11.19
N GLY A 817 2.73 -17.48 -10.17
CA GLY A 817 3.10 -17.24 -8.76
C GLY A 817 4.04 -18.31 -8.23
N GLY A 818 4.94 -17.93 -7.32
CA GLY A 818 6.02 -18.79 -6.82
C GLY A 818 7.17 -19.11 -7.79
N TRP A 819 7.21 -18.64 -9.05
CA TRP A 819 8.25 -19.04 -10.03
C TRP A 819 9.51 -18.16 -10.09
N LEU A 820 9.36 -16.88 -10.45
CA LEU A 820 10.49 -15.93 -10.54
C LEU A 820 10.59 -14.99 -9.32
N VAL A 821 9.60 -15.05 -8.43
CA VAL A 821 9.67 -14.72 -7.01
C VAL A 821 9.13 -15.94 -6.28
N ALA A 822 9.86 -16.47 -5.28
CA ALA A 822 9.48 -17.69 -4.57
C ALA A 822 8.79 -17.42 -3.22
N GLU A 823 7.69 -18.17 -2.98
CA GLU A 823 6.84 -18.11 -1.78
C GLU A 823 6.77 -19.48 -1.12
N HIS A 824 7.05 -19.58 0.18
CA HIS A 824 7.20 -20.87 0.86
C HIS A 824 5.89 -21.67 0.89
N TRP A 825 4.78 -21.03 1.24
CA TRP A 825 3.47 -21.67 1.31
C TRP A 825 3.01 -22.28 -0.03
N MET A 826 3.45 -21.70 -1.16
CA MET A 826 3.16 -22.20 -2.51
C MET A 826 4.14 -23.26 -3.00
N THR A 827 5.39 -23.22 -2.53
CA THR A 827 6.52 -23.98 -3.09
C THR A 827 7.25 -24.83 -2.04
N LYS A 828 6.50 -25.29 -1.03
CA LYS A 828 6.96 -26.02 0.16
C LYS A 828 7.90 -27.21 -0.09
N ASP A 829 7.80 -27.85 -1.26
CA ASP A 829 8.64 -29.01 -1.61
C ASP A 829 9.98 -28.59 -2.28
N ALA A 830 10.11 -27.33 -2.72
CA ALA A 830 11.24 -26.84 -3.50
C ALA A 830 12.55 -26.72 -2.69
N GLU A 831 13.68 -27.03 -3.35
CA GLU A 831 14.99 -27.12 -2.68
C GLU A 831 15.46 -25.81 -2.02
N ILE A 832 14.94 -24.69 -2.49
CA ILE A 832 15.21 -23.33 -2.02
C ILE A 832 15.01 -23.16 -0.50
N TRP A 833 14.05 -23.88 0.10
CA TRP A 833 13.73 -23.79 1.53
C TRP A 833 14.50 -24.79 2.42
N TRP A 834 15.23 -25.76 1.83
CA TRP A 834 15.76 -26.91 2.57
C TRP A 834 16.83 -26.50 3.62
N GLY A 835 16.52 -26.73 4.90
CA GLY A 835 17.42 -26.46 6.03
C GLY A 835 17.24 -25.11 6.70
N LEU A 836 16.21 -24.35 6.30
CA LEU A 836 15.70 -23.19 7.04
C LEU A 836 14.74 -23.65 8.16
N SER A 837 14.42 -22.77 9.12
CA SER A 837 13.21 -22.95 9.94
C SER A 837 11.95 -22.60 9.13
N SER A 838 10.75 -22.94 9.63
CA SER A 838 9.51 -22.48 8.96
C SER A 838 9.46 -20.96 8.95
N ASP A 839 9.73 -20.31 10.08
CA ASP A 839 9.68 -18.84 10.19
C ASP A 839 10.63 -18.15 9.20
N ASP A 840 11.84 -18.70 9.01
CA ASP A 840 12.83 -18.26 8.02
C ASP A 840 12.41 -18.48 6.56
N ALA A 841 11.62 -19.53 6.28
CA ALA A 841 11.08 -19.79 4.95
C ALA A 841 9.83 -18.91 4.68
N ASP A 842 8.99 -18.72 5.70
CA ASP A 842 7.84 -17.82 5.77
C ASP A 842 8.26 -16.32 5.78
N HIS A 843 9.55 -16.02 5.58
CA HIS A 843 10.11 -14.70 5.25
C HIS A 843 10.28 -14.48 3.72
N GLY A 844 10.08 -15.50 2.89
CA GLY A 844 10.17 -15.40 1.42
C GLY A 844 11.59 -15.46 0.86
N GLU A 845 11.72 -15.26 -0.47
CA GLU A 845 12.96 -15.53 -1.22
C GLU A 845 14.19 -14.78 -0.67
N TYR A 846 14.06 -13.56 -0.13
CA TYR A 846 15.20 -12.81 0.41
C TYR A 846 15.88 -13.55 1.57
N ALA A 847 15.11 -14.00 2.56
CA ALA A 847 15.65 -14.70 3.73
C ALA A 847 16.24 -16.06 3.35
N ALA A 848 15.54 -16.83 2.50
CA ALA A 848 16.04 -18.11 2.00
C ALA A 848 17.38 -17.97 1.26
N MET A 849 17.54 -16.92 0.45
CA MET A 849 18.79 -16.60 -0.24
C MET A 849 19.90 -16.08 0.69
N ASN A 850 19.54 -15.33 1.74
CA ASN A 850 20.49 -14.72 2.67
C ASN A 850 21.04 -15.69 3.72
N LEU A 851 20.21 -16.63 4.18
CA LEU A 851 20.55 -17.63 5.20
C LEU A 851 21.21 -18.89 4.61
N THR A 852 20.95 -19.20 3.34
CA THR A 852 21.61 -20.30 2.63
C THR A 852 22.99 -19.86 2.10
N ARG A 853 24.00 -20.74 2.16
CA ARG A 853 25.33 -20.47 1.54
C ARG A 853 25.17 -20.10 0.06
N ARG A 854 25.87 -19.05 -0.38
CA ARG A 854 25.64 -18.37 -1.66
C ARG A 854 25.60 -19.31 -2.87
N GLU A 855 26.54 -20.24 -2.97
CA GLU A 855 26.66 -21.18 -4.10
C GLU A 855 25.44 -22.13 -4.15
N LEU A 856 25.03 -22.63 -2.99
CA LEU A 856 23.90 -23.53 -2.81
C LEU A 856 22.56 -22.79 -3.01
N ALA A 857 22.46 -21.54 -2.55
CA ALA A 857 21.30 -20.67 -2.78
C ALA A 857 21.06 -20.44 -4.28
N VAL A 858 22.13 -20.14 -5.03
CA VAL A 858 22.08 -19.98 -6.49
C VAL A 858 21.71 -21.29 -7.19
N GLN A 859 22.32 -22.41 -6.79
CA GLN A 859 22.02 -23.74 -7.34
C GLN A 859 20.53 -24.09 -7.18
N ARG A 860 19.99 -23.94 -5.96
CA ARG A 860 18.59 -24.24 -5.64
C ARG A 860 17.61 -23.32 -6.38
N ALA A 861 17.93 -22.03 -6.49
CA ALA A 861 17.11 -21.09 -7.26
C ALA A 861 17.07 -21.44 -8.76
N THR A 862 18.19 -21.88 -9.34
CA THR A 862 18.23 -22.36 -10.73
C THR A 862 17.40 -23.64 -10.87
N ALA A 863 17.61 -24.64 -10.00
CA ALA A 863 16.83 -25.87 -10.01
C ALA A 863 15.31 -25.63 -9.89
N HIS A 864 14.89 -24.70 -9.03
CA HIS A 864 13.49 -24.28 -8.91
C HIS A 864 12.96 -23.66 -10.21
N ARG A 865 13.69 -22.69 -10.77
CA ARG A 865 13.29 -21.97 -11.99
C ARG A 865 13.25 -22.88 -13.23
N ASP A 866 14.08 -23.93 -13.28
CA ASP A 866 14.08 -24.96 -14.34
C ASP A 866 12.89 -25.92 -14.28
N HIS A 867 12.35 -26.23 -13.09
CA HIS A 867 11.38 -27.33 -12.90
C HIS A 867 9.97 -26.90 -12.45
N PHE A 868 9.81 -25.70 -11.88
CA PHE A 868 8.51 -25.28 -11.33
C PHE A 868 7.51 -24.88 -12.43
N ILE A 869 7.88 -24.01 -13.37
CA ILE A 869 7.08 -23.70 -14.58
C ILE A 869 7.87 -24.06 -15.83
N THR A 870 7.22 -24.77 -16.75
CA THR A 870 7.83 -25.26 -18.00
C THR A 870 7.02 -24.86 -19.23
N GLU A 871 7.58 -25.04 -20.44
CA GLU A 871 6.84 -24.86 -21.69
C GLU A 871 5.51 -25.66 -21.73
N ARG A 872 5.48 -26.85 -21.10
CA ARG A 872 4.28 -27.70 -21.02
C ARG A 872 3.18 -27.09 -20.19
N ASP A 873 3.51 -26.26 -19.20
CA ASP A 873 2.54 -25.50 -18.42
C ASP A 873 1.93 -24.39 -19.28
N ILE A 874 2.74 -23.67 -20.08
CA ILE A 874 2.23 -22.66 -21.03
C ILE A 874 1.36 -23.29 -22.12
N GLU A 875 1.74 -24.46 -22.65
CA GLU A 875 0.92 -25.25 -23.57
C GLU A 875 -0.42 -25.69 -22.92
N ALA A 876 -0.40 -26.08 -21.65
CA ALA A 876 -1.59 -26.50 -20.93
C ALA A 876 -2.52 -25.31 -20.59
N ILE A 877 -1.96 -24.13 -20.28
CA ILE A 877 -2.67 -22.86 -20.11
C ILE A 877 -3.41 -22.49 -21.41
N ALA A 878 -2.70 -22.50 -22.54
CA ALA A 878 -3.30 -22.26 -23.86
C ALA A 878 -4.43 -23.26 -24.17
N ARG A 879 -4.20 -24.57 -23.93
CA ARG A 879 -5.21 -25.63 -24.12
C ARG A 879 -6.40 -25.54 -23.16
N ALA A 880 -6.27 -24.87 -22.02
CA ALA A 880 -7.37 -24.58 -21.11
C ALA A 880 -8.26 -23.43 -21.60
N GLY A 881 -7.88 -22.71 -22.66
CA GLY A 881 -8.60 -21.56 -23.22
C GLY A 881 -8.21 -20.22 -22.59
N LEU A 882 -7.08 -20.16 -21.91
CA LEU A 882 -6.48 -18.92 -21.37
C LEU A 882 -5.59 -18.29 -22.44
N ASN A 883 -5.62 -16.95 -22.53
CA ASN A 883 -4.88 -16.18 -23.53
C ASN A 883 -3.79 -15.26 -22.95
N THR A 884 -3.65 -15.19 -21.62
CA THR A 884 -2.63 -14.39 -20.93
C THR A 884 -1.98 -15.20 -19.79
N VAL A 885 -0.68 -14.96 -19.55
CA VAL A 885 -0.03 -15.24 -18.26
C VAL A 885 0.47 -13.96 -17.62
N ARG A 886 0.33 -13.86 -16.29
CA ARG A 886 0.90 -12.78 -15.48
C ARG A 886 2.10 -13.33 -14.71
N VAL A 887 3.28 -12.73 -14.83
CA VAL A 887 4.51 -13.25 -14.23
C VAL A 887 5.04 -12.31 -13.15
N PRO A 888 4.92 -12.68 -11.86
CA PRO A 888 5.60 -12.00 -10.76
C PRO A 888 7.11 -11.95 -10.96
N ILE A 889 7.71 -10.79 -10.74
CA ILE A 889 9.16 -10.58 -10.73
C ILE A 889 9.59 -9.67 -9.58
N GLY A 890 10.84 -9.80 -9.16
CA GLY A 890 11.50 -8.89 -8.25
C GLY A 890 12.51 -7.96 -8.94
N TYR A 891 12.77 -6.79 -8.35
CA TYR A 891 13.63 -5.76 -8.93
C TYR A 891 15.06 -6.26 -9.29
N TRP A 892 15.55 -7.26 -8.56
CA TRP A 892 16.86 -7.91 -8.79
C TRP A 892 17.00 -8.58 -10.17
N ILE A 893 15.89 -8.83 -10.89
CA ILE A 893 15.91 -9.43 -12.24
C ILE A 893 16.74 -8.62 -13.25
N VAL A 894 16.89 -7.31 -13.03
CA VAL A 894 17.70 -6.39 -13.86
C VAL A 894 19.21 -6.67 -13.72
N GLY A 895 19.64 -7.29 -12.62
CA GLY A 895 21.05 -7.65 -12.38
C GLY A 895 21.97 -6.50 -11.96
N PHE A 896 21.41 -5.32 -11.68
CA PHE A 896 22.10 -4.18 -11.06
C PHE A 896 21.10 -3.27 -10.33
N ASP A 897 21.63 -2.40 -9.47
CA ASP A 897 20.91 -1.25 -8.90
C ASP A 897 21.80 0.00 -9.09
N ARG A 898 21.18 1.13 -9.43
CA ARG A 898 21.84 2.43 -9.65
C ARG A 898 21.62 3.42 -8.52
N HIS A 899 20.64 3.15 -7.66
CA HIS A 899 20.21 4.06 -6.59
C HIS A 899 20.55 3.50 -5.20
N ASP A 900 21.49 2.54 -5.13
CA ASP A 900 21.95 1.99 -3.85
C ASP A 900 22.89 2.94 -3.10
N ALA A 901 22.35 4.03 -2.57
CA ALA A 901 23.06 4.97 -1.70
C ALA A 901 23.57 4.33 -0.40
N SER A 902 23.12 3.11 -0.07
CA SER A 902 23.54 2.36 1.12
C SER A 902 24.75 1.45 0.90
N ASP A 903 25.12 1.18 -0.37
CA ASP A 903 26.11 0.18 -0.83
C ASP A 903 25.95 -1.23 -0.23
N LYS A 904 24.78 -1.56 0.35
CA LYS A 904 24.45 -2.91 0.85
C LYS A 904 24.40 -3.95 -0.27
N ARG A 905 24.07 -3.52 -1.49
CA ARG A 905 23.91 -4.32 -2.71
C ARG A 905 22.91 -5.46 -2.52
N GLU A 906 21.76 -5.17 -1.92
CA GLU A 906 20.70 -6.14 -1.57
C GLU A 906 20.27 -7.01 -2.77
N TRP A 907 20.29 -6.47 -3.99
CA TRP A 907 20.05 -7.22 -5.25
C TRP A 907 21.03 -8.39 -5.48
N ARG A 908 22.21 -8.38 -4.85
CA ARG A 908 23.20 -9.47 -4.91
C ARG A 908 22.92 -10.62 -3.95
N VAL A 909 21.98 -10.45 -3.01
CA VAL A 909 21.51 -11.55 -2.15
C VAL A 909 20.74 -12.56 -3.00
N PHE A 910 19.86 -12.08 -3.88
CA PHE A 910 19.08 -12.93 -4.78
C PHE A 910 19.92 -13.70 -5.80
N ALA A 911 19.42 -14.84 -6.27
CA ALA A 911 20.11 -15.64 -7.28
C ALA A 911 19.97 -15.03 -8.69
N PRO A 912 21.07 -14.87 -9.45
CA PRO A 912 21.05 -14.24 -10.78
C PRO A 912 20.35 -15.11 -11.84
N GLY A 913 20.28 -14.60 -13.07
CA GLY A 913 19.83 -15.36 -14.24
C GLY A 913 18.32 -15.44 -14.47
N ALA A 914 17.48 -14.95 -13.54
CA ALA A 914 16.01 -14.93 -13.67
C ALA A 914 15.52 -14.30 -15.00
N LEU A 915 16.22 -13.27 -15.50
CA LEU A 915 15.91 -12.61 -16.78
C LEU A 915 15.91 -13.57 -17.99
N ALA A 916 16.75 -14.60 -17.99
CA ALA A 916 16.81 -15.57 -19.08
C ALA A 916 15.56 -16.48 -19.14
N TYR A 917 14.94 -16.75 -17.99
CA TYR A 917 13.66 -17.48 -17.92
C TYR A 917 12.50 -16.60 -18.40
N LEU A 918 12.53 -15.30 -18.11
CA LEU A 918 11.57 -14.32 -18.61
C LEU A 918 11.72 -14.09 -20.13
N ASP A 919 12.96 -14.02 -20.64
CA ASP A 919 13.25 -14.00 -22.08
C ASP A 919 12.67 -15.23 -22.77
N ARG A 920 12.90 -16.44 -22.22
CA ARG A 920 12.39 -17.70 -22.76
C ARG A 920 10.87 -17.77 -22.71
N LEU A 921 10.23 -17.32 -21.63
CA LEU A 921 8.78 -17.22 -21.53
C LEU A 921 8.21 -16.37 -22.67
N ILE A 922 8.74 -15.16 -22.85
CA ILE A 922 8.19 -14.17 -23.79
C ILE A 922 8.51 -14.52 -25.25
N ARG A 923 9.77 -14.88 -25.56
CA ARG A 923 10.24 -15.04 -26.94
C ARG A 923 10.01 -16.44 -27.51
N GLU A 924 9.96 -17.46 -26.67
CA GLU A 924 9.81 -18.86 -27.11
C GLU A 924 8.42 -19.37 -26.74
N TRP A 925 8.14 -19.58 -25.45
CA TRP A 925 6.99 -20.36 -25.00
C TRP A 925 5.65 -19.66 -25.30
N ALA A 926 5.49 -18.42 -24.84
CA ALA A 926 4.24 -17.68 -24.95
C ALA A 926 3.95 -17.27 -26.41
N ALA A 927 4.99 -16.88 -27.17
CA ALA A 927 4.89 -16.60 -28.59
C ALA A 927 4.45 -17.83 -29.41
N LYS A 928 5.04 -19.01 -29.14
CA LYS A 928 4.70 -20.28 -29.79
C LYS A 928 3.27 -20.74 -29.50
N HIS A 929 2.82 -20.58 -28.26
CA HIS A 929 1.49 -21.04 -27.81
C HIS A 929 0.38 -19.99 -27.93
N ASN A 930 0.68 -18.82 -28.54
CA ASN A 930 -0.24 -17.69 -28.71
C ASN A 930 -0.85 -17.18 -27.39
N VAL A 931 0.01 -17.00 -26.38
CA VAL A 931 -0.34 -16.51 -25.04
C VAL A 931 0.36 -15.17 -24.82
N ALA A 932 -0.34 -14.16 -24.32
CA ALA A 932 0.22 -12.86 -23.99
C ALA A 932 0.87 -12.85 -22.59
N VAL A 933 1.91 -12.05 -22.37
CA VAL A 933 2.65 -11.99 -21.09
C VAL A 933 2.55 -10.61 -20.46
N LEU A 934 1.93 -10.53 -19.28
CA LEU A 934 1.92 -9.35 -18.41
C LEU A 934 3.00 -9.53 -17.33
N ILE A 935 3.98 -8.65 -17.25
CA ILE A 935 5.04 -8.73 -16.23
C ILE A 935 4.56 -7.96 -14.98
N SER A 936 4.47 -8.58 -13.81
CA SER A 936 4.06 -7.91 -12.56
C SER A 936 5.27 -7.57 -11.71
N MET A 937 5.49 -6.28 -11.41
CA MET A 937 6.49 -5.83 -10.44
C MET A 937 6.02 -6.16 -9.02
N HIS A 938 6.39 -7.35 -8.57
CA HIS A 938 5.77 -8.04 -7.43
C HIS A 938 6.62 -7.93 -6.16
N ALA A 939 7.94 -7.85 -6.30
CA ALA A 939 8.89 -7.59 -5.22
C ALA A 939 9.75 -6.36 -5.56
N ALA A 940 9.25 -5.18 -5.21
CA ALA A 940 9.98 -3.92 -5.40
C ALA A 940 11.10 -3.75 -4.36
N LYS A 941 12.08 -2.87 -4.61
CA LYS A 941 13.17 -2.65 -3.64
C LYS A 941 12.61 -2.14 -2.31
N GLY A 942 13.09 -2.71 -1.20
CA GLY A 942 12.59 -2.39 0.14
C GLY A 942 11.23 -3.00 0.50
N SER A 943 10.58 -3.75 -0.40
CA SER A 943 9.20 -4.24 -0.31
C SER A 943 8.14 -3.13 -0.21
N GLN A 944 7.06 -3.29 -0.97
CA GLN A 944 5.92 -2.37 -0.99
C GLN A 944 4.81 -2.70 0.03
N ASN A 945 4.82 -3.89 0.65
CA ASN A 945 3.76 -4.30 1.59
C ASN A 945 4.25 -5.11 2.82
N GLY A 946 5.50 -5.57 2.84
CA GLY A 946 6.08 -6.35 3.95
C GLY A 946 5.73 -7.85 3.98
N ALA A 947 4.94 -8.36 3.03
CA ALA A 947 4.55 -9.78 2.97
C ALA A 947 5.53 -10.62 2.13
N ASP A 948 5.60 -11.93 2.34
CA ASP A 948 6.62 -12.84 1.80
C ASP A 948 6.75 -12.81 0.27
N HIS A 949 5.63 -12.74 -0.46
CA HIS A 949 5.58 -12.61 -1.91
C HIS A 949 6.26 -11.33 -2.46
N SER A 950 6.48 -10.31 -1.63
CA SER A 950 7.24 -9.10 -1.97
C SER A 950 8.74 -9.18 -1.63
N ALA A 951 9.21 -10.33 -1.13
CA ALA A 951 10.58 -10.62 -0.69
C ALA A 951 11.23 -9.53 0.18
N PRO A 952 10.63 -9.18 1.33
CA PRO A 952 11.08 -8.10 2.20
C PRO A 952 12.42 -8.42 2.87
N THR A 953 13.20 -7.39 3.18
CA THR A 953 14.46 -7.55 3.93
C THR A 953 14.26 -7.70 5.44
N VAL A 954 13.05 -7.41 5.93
CA VAL A 954 12.57 -7.61 7.31
C VAL A 954 11.08 -7.98 7.25
N LYS A 955 10.64 -9.08 7.87
CA LYS A 955 9.24 -9.55 7.87
C LYS A 955 8.28 -8.44 8.29
N GLY A 956 7.18 -8.26 7.55
CA GLY A 956 6.14 -7.28 7.85
C GLY A 956 6.50 -5.81 7.59
N ALA A 957 7.73 -5.50 7.18
CA ALA A 957 8.17 -4.12 6.94
C ALA A 957 8.09 -3.72 5.46
N SER A 958 7.38 -2.63 5.19
CA SER A 958 7.32 -1.98 3.87
C SER A 958 8.19 -0.72 3.87
N PHE A 959 9.24 -0.72 3.04
CA PHE A 959 10.18 0.40 2.88
C PHE A 959 10.20 0.99 1.46
N TRP A 960 9.38 0.49 0.52
CA TRP A 960 9.36 1.01 -0.86
C TRP A 960 9.02 2.50 -0.93
N GLY A 961 7.88 2.90 -0.36
CA GLY A 961 7.41 4.29 -0.38
C GLY A 961 8.16 5.22 0.59
N ALA A 962 8.88 4.66 1.57
CA ALA A 962 9.61 5.42 2.58
C ALA A 962 10.95 6.01 2.08
N TYR A 963 11.51 5.49 0.98
CA TYR A 963 12.84 5.84 0.49
C TYR A 963 12.79 6.13 -1.02
N PRO A 964 13.03 7.37 -1.47
CA PRO A 964 12.94 7.74 -2.90
C PRO A 964 13.83 6.89 -3.82
N GLU A 965 14.96 6.39 -3.32
CA GLU A 965 15.84 5.47 -4.04
C GLU A 965 15.17 4.13 -4.38
N ASN A 966 14.27 3.61 -3.53
CA ASN A 966 13.56 2.37 -3.79
C ASN A 966 12.54 2.53 -4.92
N VAL A 967 11.81 3.66 -4.91
CA VAL A 967 10.92 4.07 -6.00
C VAL A 967 11.72 4.25 -7.31
N ALA A 968 12.88 4.90 -7.26
CA ALA A 968 13.76 5.10 -8.42
C ALA A 968 14.31 3.79 -8.99
N THR A 969 14.77 2.85 -8.15
CA THR A 969 15.19 1.49 -8.58
C THR A 969 14.05 0.76 -9.27
N THR A 970 12.83 0.87 -8.75
CA THR A 970 11.63 0.23 -9.32
C THR A 970 11.27 0.83 -10.69
N LEU A 971 11.37 2.17 -10.81
CA LEU A 971 11.13 2.93 -12.03
C LEU A 971 12.13 2.59 -13.15
N ASP A 972 13.43 2.51 -12.83
CA ASP A 972 14.46 2.06 -13.77
C ASP A 972 14.24 0.59 -14.20
N ALA A 973 13.75 -0.27 -13.30
CA ALA A 973 13.46 -1.68 -13.60
C ALA A 973 12.27 -1.85 -14.56
N VAL A 974 11.13 -1.18 -14.33
CA VAL A 974 9.98 -1.26 -15.26
C VAL A 974 10.31 -0.63 -16.61
N GLN A 975 11.09 0.46 -16.66
CA GLN A 975 11.53 1.06 -17.93
C GLN A 975 12.50 0.13 -18.69
N PHE A 976 13.44 -0.53 -18.00
CA PHE A 976 14.34 -1.52 -18.61
C PHE A 976 13.56 -2.68 -19.26
N LEU A 977 12.58 -3.23 -18.55
CA LEU A 977 11.76 -4.35 -19.05
C LEU A 977 10.85 -3.92 -20.21
N ALA A 978 10.25 -2.72 -20.12
CA ALA A 978 9.47 -2.14 -21.23
C ALA A 978 10.32 -2.02 -22.49
N ARG A 979 11.50 -1.39 -22.40
CA ARG A 979 12.46 -1.25 -23.51
C ARG A 979 12.90 -2.61 -24.06
N ARG A 980 13.19 -3.58 -23.18
CA ARG A 980 13.69 -4.92 -23.57
C ARG A 980 12.70 -5.71 -24.43
N TYR A 981 11.41 -5.62 -24.13
CA TYR A 981 10.37 -6.46 -24.75
C TYR A 981 9.45 -5.71 -25.72
N ALA A 982 9.73 -4.42 -26.01
CA ALA A 982 8.88 -3.56 -26.84
C ALA A 982 8.49 -4.13 -28.22
N ALA A 983 9.38 -4.92 -28.82
CA ALA A 983 9.19 -5.55 -30.14
C ALA A 983 8.77 -7.04 -30.08
N ASP A 984 8.74 -7.66 -28.89
CA ASP A 984 8.45 -9.08 -28.75
C ASP A 984 6.92 -9.34 -28.75
N ALA A 985 6.45 -10.14 -29.71
CA ALA A 985 5.01 -10.25 -30.02
C ALA A 985 4.12 -10.75 -28.86
N ALA A 986 4.68 -11.52 -27.93
CA ALA A 986 3.96 -12.00 -26.75
C ALA A 986 3.88 -10.99 -25.60
N PHE A 987 4.75 -9.97 -25.55
CA PHE A 987 4.77 -9.01 -24.46
C PHE A 987 3.49 -8.17 -24.45
N LEU A 988 2.63 -8.35 -23.45
CA LEU A 988 1.42 -7.56 -23.29
C LEU A 988 1.74 -6.20 -22.68
N GLY A 989 2.46 -6.20 -21.57
CA GLY A 989 2.77 -5.00 -20.78
C GLY A 989 3.27 -5.29 -19.37
N LEU A 990 3.15 -4.29 -18.50
CA LEU A 990 3.67 -4.28 -17.13
C LEU A 990 2.57 -3.90 -16.12
N GLY A 991 2.45 -4.69 -15.05
CA GLY A 991 1.90 -4.22 -13.78
C GLY A 991 2.97 -3.48 -13.02
N LEU A 992 2.74 -2.19 -12.77
CA LEU A 992 3.80 -1.28 -12.32
C LEU A 992 4.17 -1.45 -10.85
N LEU A 993 3.25 -1.91 -10.01
CA LEU A 993 3.51 -2.29 -8.61
C LEU A 993 2.38 -3.16 -8.07
N ASN A 994 2.71 -4.21 -7.31
CA ASN A 994 1.73 -5.14 -6.73
C ASN A 994 1.32 -4.76 -5.30
N GLU A 995 0.03 -4.54 -5.05
CA GLU A 995 -0.54 -4.37 -3.69
C GLU A 995 0.25 -3.44 -2.75
N PRO A 996 0.52 -2.18 -3.13
CA PRO A 996 1.26 -1.24 -2.28
C PRO A 996 0.51 -0.97 -0.96
N ALA A 997 1.26 -0.89 0.14
CA ALA A 997 0.74 -0.72 1.49
C ALA A 997 1.80 -0.16 2.46
N GLY A 998 1.51 -0.24 3.76
CA GLY A 998 2.45 0.09 4.83
C GLY A 998 2.78 1.58 4.90
N SER A 999 4.05 1.93 4.67
CA SER A 999 4.55 3.32 4.71
C SER A 999 4.24 4.14 3.45
N THR A 1000 3.67 3.51 2.42
CA THR A 1000 3.44 4.13 1.11
C THR A 1000 2.25 5.09 1.14
N THR A 1001 2.47 6.37 0.80
CA THR A 1001 1.39 7.36 0.64
C THR A 1001 0.84 7.38 -0.79
N THR A 1002 -0.40 7.82 -0.94
CA THR A 1002 -1.09 7.97 -2.23
C THR A 1002 -0.31 8.90 -3.17
N ASP A 1003 0.28 10.00 -2.67
CA ASP A 1003 1.10 10.93 -3.46
C ASP A 1003 2.35 10.27 -4.06
N VAL A 1004 3.07 9.47 -3.27
CA VAL A 1004 4.28 8.76 -3.73
C VAL A 1004 3.90 7.71 -4.78
N LEU A 1005 2.81 6.98 -4.56
CA LEU A 1005 2.31 5.97 -5.48
C LEU A 1005 1.84 6.57 -6.82
N TYR A 1006 1.05 7.64 -6.77
CA TYR A 1006 0.47 8.27 -7.97
C TYR A 1006 1.57 8.93 -8.79
N ARG A 1007 2.50 9.64 -8.14
CA ARG A 1007 3.69 10.21 -8.81
C ARG A 1007 4.55 9.13 -9.46
N TYR A 1008 4.77 7.98 -8.80
CA TYR A 1008 5.49 6.86 -9.40
C TYR A 1008 4.80 6.37 -10.68
N TYR A 1009 3.48 6.23 -10.68
CA TYR A 1009 2.72 5.83 -11.86
C TYR A 1009 2.77 6.88 -12.99
N GLU A 1010 2.75 8.18 -12.68
CA GLU A 1010 2.94 9.25 -13.66
C GLU A 1010 4.36 9.27 -14.25
N ASP A 1011 5.39 9.16 -13.40
CA ASP A 1011 6.79 9.10 -13.82
C ASP A 1011 7.06 7.85 -14.68
N ALA A 1012 6.45 6.71 -14.36
CA ALA A 1012 6.51 5.48 -15.14
C ALA A 1012 5.77 5.57 -16.48
N TYR A 1013 4.56 6.17 -16.49
CA TYR A 1013 3.83 6.41 -17.74
C TYR A 1013 4.62 7.33 -18.67
N ARG A 1014 5.15 8.46 -18.16
CA ARG A 1014 5.95 9.42 -18.94
C ARG A 1014 7.16 8.74 -19.59
N ARG A 1015 7.95 8.02 -18.79
CA ARG A 1015 9.12 7.25 -19.26
C ARG A 1015 8.76 6.22 -20.32
N ILE A 1016 7.76 5.37 -20.07
CA ILE A 1016 7.45 4.24 -20.96
C ILE A 1016 6.68 4.69 -22.21
N ARG A 1017 5.80 5.70 -22.11
CA ARG A 1017 4.89 6.11 -23.19
C ARG A 1017 5.40 7.31 -23.99
N GLU A 1018 5.97 8.32 -23.32
CA GLU A 1018 6.30 9.61 -23.93
C GLU A 1018 7.78 9.69 -24.32
N GLU A 1019 8.69 9.22 -23.47
CA GLU A 1019 10.12 9.12 -23.79
C GLU A 1019 10.42 7.91 -24.70
N ASP A 1020 9.91 6.73 -24.36
CA ASP A 1020 10.22 5.46 -25.06
C ASP A 1020 9.22 5.06 -26.16
N GLY A 1021 8.07 5.75 -26.27
CA GLY A 1021 7.05 5.48 -27.29
C GLY A 1021 6.39 4.09 -27.21
N ASN A 1022 6.54 3.36 -26.11
CA ASN A 1022 6.15 1.95 -26.02
C ASN A 1022 4.66 1.79 -25.73
N GLY A 1023 3.89 1.36 -26.73
CA GLY A 1023 2.43 1.19 -26.68
C GLY A 1023 1.88 0.02 -25.84
N CYS A 1024 2.65 -0.52 -24.89
CA CYS A 1024 2.23 -1.66 -24.06
C CYS A 1024 1.05 -1.36 -23.12
N VAL A 1025 0.51 -2.41 -22.48
CA VAL A 1025 -0.40 -2.24 -21.34
C VAL A 1025 0.40 -1.78 -20.11
N LEU A 1026 -0.16 -0.85 -19.34
CA LEU A 1026 0.34 -0.48 -18.01
C LEU A 1026 -0.80 -0.66 -17.01
N THR A 1027 -0.64 -1.56 -16.04
CA THR A 1027 -1.65 -1.82 -15.02
C THR A 1027 -1.24 -1.22 -13.67
N LEU A 1028 -2.19 -0.55 -13.01
CA LEU A 1028 -1.96 0.26 -11.79
C LEU A 1028 -2.79 -0.29 -10.62
N SER A 1029 -2.17 -0.75 -9.54
CA SER A 1029 -2.89 -1.13 -8.32
C SER A 1029 -3.10 0.06 -7.38
N PRO A 1030 -4.30 0.25 -6.79
CA PRO A 1030 -4.48 1.13 -5.64
C PRO A 1030 -3.77 0.59 -4.40
N LEU A 1031 -3.64 1.42 -3.35
CA LEU A 1031 -3.20 0.94 -2.03
C LEU A 1031 -4.15 -0.14 -1.50
N LEU A 1032 -3.67 -1.08 -0.68
CA LEU A 1032 -4.54 -2.11 -0.05
C LEU A 1032 -5.65 -1.51 0.85
N THR A 1033 -5.52 -0.26 1.27
CA THR A 1033 -6.55 0.52 1.98
C THR A 1033 -7.53 1.27 1.06
N GLU A 1034 -7.22 1.39 -0.24
CA GLU A 1034 -7.93 2.19 -1.25
C GLU A 1034 -8.68 1.31 -2.29
N GLN A 1035 -9.12 0.11 -1.90
CA GLN A 1035 -9.66 -0.92 -2.79
C GLN A 1035 -11.13 -0.67 -3.23
N SER A 1036 -11.45 0.55 -3.69
CA SER A 1036 -12.81 0.93 -4.12
C SER A 1036 -12.82 1.81 -5.39
N PRO A 1037 -13.96 1.87 -6.13
CA PRO A 1037 -14.12 2.70 -7.33
C PRO A 1037 -13.94 4.21 -7.16
N ALA A 1038 -13.73 4.72 -5.94
CA ALA A 1038 -13.44 6.14 -5.73
C ALA A 1038 -11.99 6.51 -6.10
N PHE A 1039 -11.06 5.56 -5.94
CA PHE A 1039 -9.62 5.76 -6.09
C PHE A 1039 -9.14 5.41 -7.51
N MET A 1040 -7.95 5.86 -7.91
CA MET A 1040 -7.34 5.63 -9.25
C MET A 1040 -8.12 6.21 -10.45
N THR A 1041 -9.27 6.85 -10.24
CA THR A 1041 -10.17 7.38 -11.28
C THR A 1041 -9.62 8.62 -11.98
N ALA A 1042 -9.13 9.59 -11.22
CA ALA A 1042 -8.63 10.87 -11.73
C ALA A 1042 -7.17 10.84 -12.21
N LEU A 1043 -6.38 9.86 -11.78
CA LEU A 1043 -4.97 9.69 -12.16
C LEU A 1043 -4.84 9.43 -13.67
N LEU A 1044 -3.84 10.01 -14.35
CA LEU A 1044 -3.53 9.76 -15.77
C LEU A 1044 -4.79 9.76 -16.68
N PRO A 1045 -5.56 10.87 -16.76
CA PRO A 1045 -6.79 10.94 -17.53
C PRO A 1045 -6.53 10.82 -19.04
N ARG A 1046 -7.36 10.04 -19.73
CA ARG A 1046 -7.27 9.73 -21.18
C ARG A 1046 -5.97 9.02 -21.62
N ALA A 1047 -5.21 8.46 -20.66
CA ALA A 1047 -3.96 7.77 -20.93
C ALA A 1047 -4.16 6.46 -21.73
N THR A 1048 -3.27 6.20 -22.70
CA THR A 1048 -3.45 5.07 -23.62
C THR A 1048 -2.99 3.74 -23.02
N ASN A 1049 -3.80 2.68 -23.16
CA ASN A 1049 -3.51 1.34 -22.62
C ASN A 1049 -3.17 1.28 -21.11
N VAL A 1050 -3.66 2.25 -20.32
CA VAL A 1050 -3.55 2.24 -18.85
C VAL A 1050 -4.81 1.61 -18.26
N TRP A 1051 -4.65 0.61 -17.40
CA TRP A 1051 -5.72 -0.16 -16.76
C TRP A 1051 -5.58 -0.08 -15.23
N VAL A 1052 -6.68 -0.19 -14.49
CA VAL A 1052 -6.63 -0.36 -13.02
C VAL A 1052 -6.59 -1.84 -12.69
N GLU A 1053 -5.71 -2.23 -11.78
CA GLU A 1053 -5.47 -3.61 -11.34
C GLU A 1053 -6.04 -3.83 -9.94
N TRP A 1054 -7.16 -4.54 -9.86
CA TRP A 1054 -7.85 -4.84 -8.61
C TRP A 1054 -7.67 -6.32 -8.23
N HIS A 1055 -7.38 -6.60 -6.96
CA HIS A 1055 -7.21 -7.96 -6.46
C HIS A 1055 -8.40 -8.29 -5.56
N ARG A 1056 -9.11 -9.38 -5.84
CA ARG A 1056 -10.41 -9.63 -5.20
C ARG A 1056 -10.56 -11.06 -4.69
N TYR A 1057 -10.18 -11.22 -3.44
CA TYR A 1057 -10.28 -12.46 -2.68
C TYR A 1057 -11.57 -12.51 -1.84
N PHE A 1058 -11.93 -13.73 -1.43
CA PHE A 1058 -13.05 -14.05 -0.51
C PHE A 1058 -12.55 -14.89 0.69
N VAL A 1059 -11.29 -14.67 1.05
CA VAL A 1059 -10.62 -15.22 2.23
C VAL A 1059 -10.74 -14.18 3.34
N TRP A 1060 -9.94 -13.11 3.25
CA TRP A 1060 -9.91 -12.03 4.24
C TRP A 1060 -11.22 -11.23 4.27
N GLY A 1061 -11.77 -11.01 5.46
CA GLY A 1061 -13.04 -10.33 5.70
C GLY A 1061 -14.29 -11.21 5.50
N TYR A 1062 -14.11 -12.51 5.28
CA TYR A 1062 -15.19 -13.50 5.11
C TYR A 1062 -15.07 -14.69 6.10
N GLU A 1063 -14.34 -14.52 7.20
CA GLU A 1063 -14.06 -15.53 8.23
C GLU A 1063 -15.34 -16.05 8.91
N ALA A 1064 -16.34 -15.18 9.07
CA ALA A 1064 -17.65 -15.49 9.64
C ALA A 1064 -18.72 -15.80 8.57
N ALA A 1065 -18.41 -15.67 7.28
CA ALA A 1065 -19.40 -15.76 6.21
C ALA A 1065 -19.83 -17.22 5.93
N SER A 1066 -21.14 -17.43 5.84
CA SER A 1066 -21.73 -18.69 5.38
C SER A 1066 -21.48 -18.91 3.89
N GLU A 1067 -21.62 -20.16 3.43
CA GLU A 1067 -21.48 -20.48 2.01
C GLU A 1067 -22.51 -19.77 1.11
N ASP A 1068 -23.71 -19.43 1.62
CA ASP A 1068 -24.73 -18.69 0.87
C ASP A 1068 -24.49 -17.16 0.88
N GLU A 1069 -23.74 -16.64 1.86
CA GLU A 1069 -23.20 -15.27 1.83
C GLU A 1069 -22.03 -15.16 0.85
N LEU A 1070 -21.12 -16.12 0.88
CA LEU A 1070 -20.02 -16.22 -0.09
C LEU A 1070 -20.55 -16.32 -1.53
N LEU A 1071 -21.59 -17.10 -1.80
CA LEU A 1071 -22.22 -17.15 -3.14
C LEU A 1071 -22.86 -15.82 -3.56
N ARG A 1072 -23.49 -15.08 -2.63
CA ARG A 1072 -24.03 -13.74 -2.91
C ARG A 1072 -22.94 -12.69 -3.12
N ALA A 1073 -21.85 -12.79 -2.37
CA ALA A 1073 -20.69 -11.90 -2.48
C ALA A 1073 -19.96 -12.12 -3.82
N ALA A 1074 -19.64 -13.37 -4.15
CA ALA A 1074 -18.93 -13.75 -5.37
C ALA A 1074 -19.72 -13.58 -6.68
N GLY A 1075 -21.05 -13.55 -6.62
CA GLY A 1075 -21.90 -13.36 -7.81
C GLY A 1075 -22.45 -11.92 -7.88
N PRO A 1076 -23.68 -11.67 -7.36
CA PRO A 1076 -24.32 -10.35 -7.44
C PRO A 1076 -23.49 -9.16 -6.94
N ALA A 1077 -22.85 -9.26 -5.75
CA ALA A 1077 -22.12 -8.12 -5.19
C ALA A 1077 -20.86 -7.79 -6.00
N LEU A 1078 -20.03 -8.81 -6.30
CA LEU A 1078 -18.85 -8.67 -7.14
C LEU A 1078 -19.17 -8.09 -8.53
N ARG A 1079 -20.32 -8.44 -9.12
CA ARG A 1079 -20.76 -7.83 -10.39
C ARG A 1079 -21.13 -6.35 -10.22
N ALA A 1080 -21.75 -5.97 -9.11
CA ALA A 1080 -22.02 -4.57 -8.79
C ALA A 1080 -20.73 -3.77 -8.58
N ASP A 1081 -19.74 -4.33 -7.87
CA ASP A 1081 -18.41 -3.72 -7.67
C ASP A 1081 -17.71 -3.46 -9.03
N VAL A 1082 -17.70 -4.48 -9.91
CA VAL A 1082 -17.14 -4.39 -11.27
C VAL A 1082 -17.88 -3.36 -12.14
N ALA A 1083 -19.21 -3.29 -12.05
CA ALA A 1083 -20.01 -2.29 -12.77
C ALA A 1083 -19.79 -0.87 -12.24
N ALA A 1084 -19.60 -0.70 -10.92
CA ALA A 1084 -19.28 0.60 -10.32
C ALA A 1084 -17.91 1.11 -10.77
N TRP A 1085 -16.88 0.25 -10.80
CA TRP A 1085 -15.58 0.57 -11.40
C TRP A 1085 -15.69 1.02 -12.86
N ALA A 1086 -16.47 0.30 -13.67
CA ALA A 1086 -16.69 0.62 -15.08
C ALA A 1086 -17.52 1.91 -15.31
N ALA A 1087 -18.21 2.41 -14.29
CA ALA A 1087 -18.92 3.70 -14.31
C ALA A 1087 -18.08 4.86 -13.77
N ALA A 1088 -17.09 4.59 -12.90
CA ALA A 1088 -16.30 5.60 -12.21
C ALA A 1088 -14.95 5.94 -12.90
N SER A 1089 -14.41 5.04 -13.73
CA SER A 1089 -13.08 5.20 -14.36
C SER A 1089 -13.16 5.24 -15.89
N ASP A 1090 -12.27 6.02 -16.52
CA ASP A 1090 -12.03 5.96 -17.97
C ASP A 1090 -11.14 4.78 -18.40
N LYS A 1091 -10.60 4.04 -17.42
CA LYS A 1091 -9.63 2.95 -17.61
C LYS A 1091 -10.32 1.60 -17.63
N LYS A 1092 -9.68 0.62 -18.24
CA LYS A 1092 -10.15 -0.77 -18.15
C LYS A 1092 -9.91 -1.31 -16.73
N LEU A 1093 -10.90 -1.96 -16.14
CA LEU A 1093 -10.71 -2.75 -14.91
C LEU A 1093 -10.13 -4.11 -15.29
N PHE A 1094 -8.96 -4.43 -14.74
CA PHE A 1094 -8.34 -5.74 -14.82
C PHE A 1094 -8.28 -6.34 -13.41
N ILE A 1095 -8.76 -7.58 -13.27
CA ILE A 1095 -8.68 -8.30 -12.02
C ILE A 1095 -7.33 -9.00 -12.00
N GLY A 1096 -6.32 -8.38 -11.39
CA GLY A 1096 -4.96 -8.91 -11.38
C GLY A 1096 -4.89 -10.29 -10.74
N GLU A 1097 -5.70 -10.50 -9.70
CA GLU A 1097 -5.67 -11.69 -8.87
C GLU A 1097 -7.03 -12.02 -8.23
N PHE A 1098 -7.37 -13.30 -8.20
CA PHE A 1098 -8.48 -13.88 -7.44
C PHE A 1098 -8.26 -15.39 -7.24
N SER A 1099 -8.98 -16.01 -6.30
CA SER A 1099 -8.94 -17.47 -6.09
C SER A 1099 -10.29 -18.04 -5.64
N PHE A 1100 -10.44 -19.37 -5.72
CA PHE A 1100 -11.62 -20.07 -5.18
C PHE A 1100 -11.45 -20.49 -3.71
N ALA A 1101 -10.45 -19.92 -3.02
CA ALA A 1101 -10.25 -20.13 -1.60
C ALA A 1101 -11.29 -19.35 -0.77
N ALA A 1102 -11.54 -19.82 0.45
CA ALA A 1102 -12.43 -19.20 1.41
C ALA A 1102 -11.90 -19.45 2.84
N ALA A 1103 -12.13 -18.47 3.72
CA ALA A 1103 -11.43 -18.26 4.99
C ALA A 1103 -11.23 -19.49 5.90
N ARG A 1104 -12.26 -20.33 6.03
CA ARG A 1104 -12.31 -21.49 6.94
C ARG A 1104 -12.53 -22.80 6.20
N GLY A 1105 -12.06 -22.88 4.96
CA GLY A 1105 -12.24 -24.06 4.12
C GLY A 1105 -13.69 -24.31 3.72
N GLN A 1106 -14.52 -23.26 3.62
CA GLN A 1106 -15.87 -23.36 3.04
C GLN A 1106 -15.84 -24.07 1.68
N PHE A 1107 -16.96 -24.70 1.33
CA PHE A 1107 -17.15 -25.55 0.15
C PHE A 1107 -16.32 -26.86 0.13
N SER A 1108 -15.50 -27.14 1.16
CA SER A 1108 -14.78 -28.43 1.33
C SER A 1108 -15.71 -29.64 1.29
N ALA A 1109 -16.87 -29.57 1.94
CA ALA A 1109 -17.85 -30.65 2.00
C ALA A 1109 -18.67 -30.83 0.71
N SER A 1110 -18.54 -29.95 -0.29
CA SER A 1110 -19.37 -30.01 -1.50
C SER A 1110 -18.71 -29.42 -2.74
N THR A 1111 -18.15 -30.27 -3.59
CA THR A 1111 -17.67 -29.91 -4.94
C THR A 1111 -18.77 -29.27 -5.80
N ALA A 1112 -20.05 -29.57 -5.53
CA ALA A 1112 -21.17 -28.94 -6.22
C ALA A 1112 -21.34 -27.45 -5.83
N ARG A 1113 -21.19 -27.11 -4.54
CA ARG A 1113 -21.23 -25.71 -4.09
C ARG A 1113 -19.93 -24.97 -4.42
N LEU A 1114 -18.77 -25.64 -4.40
CA LEU A 1114 -17.51 -25.07 -4.92
C LEU A 1114 -17.61 -24.73 -6.41
N ARG A 1115 -18.21 -25.60 -7.24
CA ARG A 1115 -18.53 -25.30 -8.66
C ARG A 1115 -19.47 -24.10 -8.80
N ALA A 1116 -20.47 -23.97 -7.95
CA ALA A 1116 -21.38 -22.82 -7.97
C ALA A 1116 -20.63 -21.51 -7.62
N PHE A 1117 -19.74 -21.55 -6.63
CA PHE A 1117 -18.91 -20.42 -6.21
C PHE A 1117 -17.92 -19.99 -7.30
N ALA A 1118 -17.18 -20.93 -7.88
CA ALA A 1118 -16.27 -20.66 -8.99
C ALA A 1118 -16.98 -20.08 -10.22
N ARG A 1119 -18.17 -20.61 -10.57
CA ARG A 1119 -19.00 -20.07 -11.65
C ARG A 1119 -19.56 -18.68 -11.33
N ALA A 1120 -19.95 -18.41 -10.09
CA ALA A 1120 -20.43 -17.10 -9.67
C ALA A 1120 -19.33 -16.04 -9.84
N GLN A 1121 -18.13 -16.30 -9.31
CA GLN A 1121 -16.95 -15.44 -9.50
C GLN A 1121 -16.66 -15.23 -10.98
N LEU A 1122 -16.39 -16.30 -11.73
CA LEU A 1122 -16.01 -16.21 -13.16
C LEU A 1122 -17.06 -15.50 -14.01
N SER A 1123 -18.35 -15.65 -13.69
CA SER A 1123 -19.44 -14.96 -14.40
C SER A 1123 -19.51 -13.46 -14.09
N ALA A 1124 -19.14 -13.03 -12.88
CA ALA A 1124 -19.04 -11.61 -12.53
C ALA A 1124 -17.75 -10.98 -13.08
N LEU A 1125 -16.61 -11.67 -12.95
CA LEU A 1125 -15.32 -11.19 -13.46
C LEU A 1125 -15.24 -11.16 -15.00
N ALA A 1126 -16.10 -11.91 -15.69
CA ALA A 1126 -16.26 -11.82 -17.15
C ALA A 1126 -16.73 -10.42 -17.62
N ASP A 1127 -17.35 -9.61 -16.76
CA ASP A 1127 -17.79 -8.26 -17.09
C ASP A 1127 -16.62 -7.26 -17.09
N ALA A 1128 -15.57 -7.50 -16.28
CA ALA A 1128 -14.40 -6.62 -16.15
C ALA A 1128 -13.75 -6.33 -17.52
N SER A 1129 -13.49 -5.06 -17.82
CA SER A 1129 -13.22 -4.60 -19.19
C SER A 1129 -11.82 -4.90 -19.71
N GLY A 1130 -10.82 -5.02 -18.82
CA GLY A 1130 -9.50 -5.57 -19.11
C GLY A 1130 -9.46 -7.10 -19.02
N GLY A 1131 -10.36 -7.69 -18.22
CA GLY A 1131 -10.47 -9.11 -17.96
C GLY A 1131 -9.90 -9.49 -16.59
N TYR A 1132 -9.32 -10.69 -16.46
CA TYR A 1132 -8.85 -11.24 -15.19
C TYR A 1132 -7.60 -12.12 -15.32
N ALA A 1133 -6.90 -12.33 -14.21
CA ALA A 1133 -5.97 -13.44 -14.01
C ALA A 1133 -6.20 -14.13 -12.64
N PHE A 1134 -6.21 -15.47 -12.65
CA PHE A 1134 -6.36 -16.29 -11.44
C PHE A 1134 -5.00 -16.44 -10.71
N TRP A 1135 -5.01 -16.48 -9.37
CA TRP A 1135 -3.80 -16.30 -8.54
C TRP A 1135 -2.59 -17.14 -8.95
N THR A 1136 -2.73 -18.44 -9.22
CA THR A 1136 -1.64 -19.20 -9.83
C THR A 1136 -2.11 -20.38 -10.68
N TRP A 1137 -1.26 -20.76 -11.64
CA TRP A 1137 -1.43 -21.97 -12.41
C TRP A 1137 -1.27 -23.21 -11.54
N ARG A 1138 -0.27 -23.23 -10.65
CA ARG A 1138 0.06 -24.37 -9.79
C ARG A 1138 0.65 -23.93 -8.44
N ILE A 1139 0.58 -24.84 -7.49
CA ILE A 1139 1.40 -24.87 -6.27
C ILE A 1139 2.10 -26.24 -6.19
N ASP A 1140 2.91 -26.47 -5.17
CA ASP A 1140 3.37 -27.81 -4.80
C ASP A 1140 2.31 -28.56 -3.99
N GLY A 1141 2.28 -29.89 -4.14
CA GLY A 1141 1.17 -30.74 -3.70
C GLY A 1141 -0.11 -30.66 -4.56
N ASP A 1142 -0.20 -29.79 -5.59
CA ASP A 1142 -1.46 -29.47 -6.30
C ASP A 1142 -2.15 -30.59 -7.10
N ARG A 1143 -1.64 -31.82 -7.03
CA ARG A 1143 -2.30 -33.03 -7.57
C ARG A 1143 -3.23 -33.69 -6.54
N ASP A 1144 -3.07 -33.37 -5.26
CA ASP A 1144 -4.00 -33.78 -4.22
C ASP A 1144 -5.22 -32.84 -4.21
N ALA A 1145 -6.42 -33.41 -4.21
CA ALA A 1145 -7.67 -32.68 -4.11
C ALA A 1145 -8.06 -32.37 -2.65
N SER A 1146 -7.36 -32.96 -1.68
CA SER A 1146 -7.56 -32.77 -0.23
C SER A 1146 -6.63 -31.71 0.37
N ASP A 1147 -5.58 -31.28 -0.33
CA ASP A 1147 -4.70 -30.20 0.11
C ASP A 1147 -5.53 -28.92 0.34
N PRO A 1148 -5.44 -28.26 1.52
CA PRO A 1148 -6.24 -27.07 1.81
C PRO A 1148 -6.00 -25.94 0.80
N TYR A 1149 -4.79 -25.84 0.25
CA TYR A 1149 -4.38 -24.82 -0.71
C TYR A 1149 -4.73 -25.18 -2.17
N ALA A 1150 -5.28 -26.37 -2.46
CA ALA A 1150 -5.64 -26.79 -3.82
C ALA A 1150 -6.54 -25.77 -4.57
N ARG A 1151 -7.37 -25.01 -3.84
CA ARG A 1151 -8.26 -23.94 -4.34
C ARG A 1151 -7.52 -22.72 -4.91
N TRP A 1152 -6.21 -22.63 -4.71
CA TRP A 1152 -5.32 -21.61 -5.27
C TRP A 1152 -4.62 -22.06 -6.57
N SER A 1153 -4.64 -23.37 -6.92
CA SER A 1153 -4.10 -23.88 -8.19
C SER A 1153 -5.21 -24.01 -9.24
N LEU A 1154 -5.10 -23.26 -10.35
CA LEU A 1154 -6.04 -23.40 -11.46
C LEU A 1154 -5.92 -24.77 -12.13
N ARG A 1155 -4.72 -25.34 -12.18
CA ARG A 1155 -4.44 -26.69 -12.70
C ARG A 1155 -5.20 -27.77 -11.92
N ASN A 1156 -5.27 -27.67 -10.59
CA ASN A 1156 -6.09 -28.54 -9.75
C ASN A 1156 -7.59 -28.36 -10.03
N MET A 1157 -8.06 -27.12 -10.09
CA MET A 1157 -9.48 -26.78 -10.28
C MET A 1157 -10.01 -27.21 -11.66
N LEU A 1158 -9.16 -27.20 -12.70
CA LEU A 1158 -9.46 -27.79 -14.01
C LEU A 1158 -9.43 -29.32 -13.95
N ALA A 1159 -8.40 -29.93 -13.37
CA ALA A 1159 -8.26 -31.39 -13.29
C ALA A 1159 -9.41 -32.07 -12.52
N ASN A 1160 -9.89 -31.46 -11.44
CA ASN A 1160 -11.03 -31.93 -10.65
C ASN A 1160 -12.41 -31.50 -11.22
N GLY A 1161 -12.44 -30.83 -12.38
CA GLY A 1161 -13.67 -30.37 -13.02
C GLY A 1161 -14.49 -29.43 -12.15
N VAL A 1162 -13.84 -28.59 -11.34
CA VAL A 1162 -14.48 -27.45 -10.64
C VAL A 1162 -14.78 -26.35 -11.66
N VAL A 1163 -13.84 -26.14 -12.58
CA VAL A 1163 -13.96 -25.23 -13.73
C VAL A 1163 -13.85 -26.06 -15.02
N SER A 1164 -14.68 -25.75 -16.02
CA SER A 1164 -14.57 -26.31 -17.38
C SER A 1164 -13.50 -25.58 -18.20
N SER A 1165 -13.22 -25.98 -19.44
CA SER A 1165 -12.37 -25.17 -20.32
C SER A 1165 -12.90 -23.73 -20.42
N LEU A 1166 -12.01 -22.75 -20.28
CA LEU A 1166 -12.30 -21.31 -20.27
C LEU A 1166 -12.31 -20.69 -21.68
N SER A 1167 -12.22 -21.54 -22.71
CA SER A 1167 -12.34 -21.19 -24.11
C SER A 1167 -13.60 -20.37 -24.42
N PRO A 1168 -13.58 -19.47 -25.42
CA PRO A 1168 -14.79 -19.01 -26.08
C PRO A 1168 -15.63 -20.19 -26.60
N ALA A 1169 -16.95 -20.00 -26.65
CA ALA A 1169 -17.92 -20.92 -27.22
C ALA A 1169 -18.37 -20.43 -28.61
#